data_AF-A0A8H7E1N0-F1
#
_entry.id   AF-A0A8H7E1N0-F1
#
_cell.length_a   1.000
_cell.length_b   1.000
_cell.length_c   1.000
_cell.angle_alpha   90.00
_cell.angle_beta   90.00
_cell.angle_gamma   90.00
#
_symmetry.space_group_name_H-M   'P 1'
#
loop_
_entity.id
_entity.type
_entity.pdbx_description
1 polymer ?
#
loop_
_entity_poly.entity_id
_entity_poly.type
_entity_poly.pdbx_seq_one_letter_code
_entity_poly.pdbx_strand_id
1 'polypeptide(L)'
;MEVDHETRPFILLNWSPLHEIAAKINIHEYPRLAKQWFLREFGSMMLRLDTILRDLWKSEWPVRCAYFLTQGSCKRVKDRSCLYMHEKVKPSDSAKKVSLLIKISSTFCRLTAMHRKRLIDDEFHEKFFRVRRYWLESLLQELIFVSSFEQRSQTMVEAQSKIISANRNPGQGKGLCVLAASIEDLLFHRLGKDFSERNDISSLFEQTQVSQVLDYNVQRRFAGYLMDKLSRSADTQAQLRQLWALRSLEGSIGYPDPSAFRQSLRQFTSQILLVDVRHFLSFHSVTTVFEFFAAYLIIRSCRVAVLLPQSWIDIHLPWFAYIKQSLLAREVSNDDLRIYTASLLELTTCYCQLVSRLDSLPGPVFRLGLHDYQSRLLWQRNMELLALIVVNWGFGSNGMEGFQDVWRRVRQVFFLPFTRGFHLQHTTISELLEQLIKSYRAYEGKDVIKLARKTNGRYAADSQLRKLSVQSVPLAELLIPTASTSYGPSQAVSSNETEAQRSHQIRAAEKIQQFWRSHYPALLAKRAFLETSMGRTYMHVLEICKRNNASTIMRHLLLGNAVELLENIHSMSSTASELQQRAVNLVKSLPQDKFELVDEVRLRVIAIEESLGIVAQTVSTERLEELIKAEGGGRGGGYGEEAQRVFRNVENVLNRVGGDTSKVRRMMEAIEGAG
;
A
#
# COMPACT_ATOMS: atom_id res chain seq x y z
N MET A 1 52.09 -29.31 -10.07
CA MET A 1 51.79 -27.88 -9.81
C MET A 1 50.31 -27.71 -9.99
N GLU A 2 49.56 -27.91 -8.91
CA GLU A 2 48.11 -27.68 -8.87
C GLU A 2 47.86 -26.17 -8.90
N VAL A 3 47.01 -25.75 -9.82
CA VAL A 3 46.53 -24.37 -9.91
C VAL A 3 45.37 -24.25 -8.94
N ASP A 4 45.62 -23.58 -7.83
CA ASP A 4 44.65 -23.26 -6.80
C ASP A 4 43.66 -22.21 -7.35
N HIS A 5 42.42 -22.63 -7.57
CA HIS A 5 41.35 -21.85 -8.20
C HIS A 5 40.48 -21.13 -7.15
N GLU A 6 41.04 -20.42 -6.16
CA GLU A 6 40.16 -19.75 -5.18
C GLU A 6 40.72 -18.50 -4.46
N THR A 7 41.27 -17.53 -5.19
CA THR A 7 41.37 -16.15 -4.64
C THR A 7 41.03 -15.11 -5.70
N ARG A 8 39.78 -14.62 -5.68
CA ARG A 8 39.48 -13.35 -6.35
C ARG A 8 40.18 -12.24 -5.55
N PRO A 9 41.11 -11.46 -6.13
CA PRO A 9 41.77 -10.38 -5.39
C PRO A 9 40.74 -9.30 -5.06
N PHE A 10 40.45 -9.09 -3.78
CA PHE A 10 39.68 -7.95 -3.32
C PHE A 10 40.57 -6.70 -3.39
N ILE A 11 40.24 -5.77 -4.28
CA ILE A 11 40.94 -4.48 -4.38
C ILE A 11 40.44 -3.60 -3.23
N LEU A 12 41.27 -3.43 -2.19
CA LEU A 12 41.01 -2.47 -1.12
C LEU A 12 41.34 -1.07 -1.64
N LEU A 13 40.33 -0.22 -1.77
CA LEU A 13 40.53 1.16 -2.24
C LEU A 13 41.14 1.99 -1.11
N ASN A 14 42.13 2.84 -1.40
CA ASN A 14 42.88 3.60 -0.39
C ASN A 14 42.02 4.55 0.47
N TRP A 15 40.83 4.92 0.00
CA TRP A 15 39.86 5.73 0.76
C TRP A 15 38.91 4.88 1.61
N SER A 16 39.06 3.55 1.59
CA SER A 16 38.21 2.63 2.34
C SER A 16 38.50 2.76 3.85
N PRO A 17 37.49 3.02 4.69
CA PRO A 17 37.66 3.04 6.15
C PRO A 17 37.99 1.65 6.74
N LEU A 18 37.95 0.59 5.92
CA LEU A 18 38.44 -0.74 6.29
C LEU A 18 39.97 -0.85 6.19
N HIS A 19 40.66 0.16 5.65
CA HIS A 19 42.12 0.16 5.48
C HIS A 19 42.87 0.11 6.81
N GLU A 20 42.37 0.80 7.84
CA GLU A 20 42.99 0.81 9.18
C GLU A 20 42.81 -0.53 9.92
N ILE A 21 41.76 -1.28 9.60
CA ILE A 21 41.41 -2.55 10.24
C ILE A 21 41.98 -3.75 9.47
N ALA A 22 42.38 -3.53 8.21
CA ALA A 22 42.81 -4.55 7.28
C ALA A 22 44.05 -5.35 7.74
N ALA A 23 44.96 -4.70 8.47
CA ALA A 23 46.21 -5.33 8.91
C ALA A 23 46.02 -6.39 10.02
N LYS A 24 44.83 -6.52 10.62
CA LYS A 24 44.59 -7.33 11.83
C LYS A 24 43.50 -8.40 11.66
N ILE A 25 42.93 -8.55 10.47
CA ILE A 25 41.69 -9.31 10.27
C ILE A 25 41.86 -10.33 9.13
N ASN A 26 41.33 -11.53 9.35
CA ASN A 26 41.34 -12.61 8.38
C ASN A 26 40.49 -12.22 7.14
N ILE A 27 41.02 -12.46 5.93
CA ILE A 27 40.38 -12.15 4.63
C ILE A 27 38.94 -12.67 4.55
N HIS A 28 38.64 -13.81 5.18
CA HIS A 28 37.30 -14.40 5.21
C HIS A 28 36.28 -13.61 6.06
N GLU A 29 36.73 -12.74 6.98
CA GLU A 29 35.85 -11.92 7.82
C GLU A 29 35.51 -10.56 7.21
N TYR A 30 36.22 -10.13 6.16
CA TYR A 30 36.02 -8.81 5.54
C TYR A 30 34.59 -8.58 5.05
N PRO A 31 33.92 -9.51 4.35
CA PRO A 31 32.54 -9.27 3.90
C PRO A 31 31.58 -9.04 5.07
N ARG A 32 31.80 -9.74 6.20
CA ARG A 32 31.01 -9.59 7.42
C ARG A 32 31.24 -8.23 8.07
N LEU A 33 32.50 -7.82 8.21
CA LEU A 33 32.88 -6.56 8.85
C LEU A 33 32.57 -5.35 7.98
N ALA A 34 32.80 -5.43 6.67
CA ALA A 34 32.38 -4.43 5.70
C ALA A 34 30.86 -4.24 5.73
N LYS A 35 30.10 -5.34 5.80
CA LYS A 35 28.64 -5.30 5.96
C LYS A 35 28.25 -4.64 7.29
N GLN A 36 28.87 -5.01 8.41
CA GLN A 36 28.57 -4.43 9.72
C GLN A 36 28.90 -2.93 9.77
N TRP A 37 30.07 -2.54 9.28
CA TRP A 37 30.48 -1.14 9.18
C TRP A 37 29.53 -0.35 8.27
N PHE A 38 29.25 -0.86 7.07
CA PHE A 38 28.32 -0.22 6.13
C PHE A 38 26.94 -0.04 6.75
N LEU A 39 26.38 -1.06 7.40
CA LEU A 39 25.04 -0.98 8.00
C LEU A 39 25.00 0.04 9.15
N ARG A 40 26.06 0.15 9.95
CA ARG A 40 26.18 1.14 11.03
C ARG A 40 26.28 2.57 10.48
N GLU A 41 27.20 2.83 9.55
CA GLU A 41 27.37 4.17 8.98
C GLU A 41 26.16 4.58 8.14
N PHE A 42 25.54 3.62 7.44
CA PHE A 42 24.35 3.87 6.63
C PHE A 42 23.16 4.33 7.48
N GLY A 43 22.94 3.73 8.66
CA GLY A 43 21.89 4.14 9.60
C GLY A 43 22.03 5.61 10.02
N SER A 44 23.22 5.96 10.53
CA SER A 44 23.55 7.33 10.94
C SER A 44 23.45 8.33 9.78
N MET A 45 23.99 7.98 8.60
CA MET A 45 23.91 8.80 7.40
C MET A 45 22.45 9.10 7.00
N MET A 46 21.56 8.11 7.06
CA MET A 46 20.15 8.29 6.70
C MET A 46 19.39 9.18 7.70
N LEU A 47 19.69 9.10 9.00
CA LEU A 47 19.11 10.00 10.00
C LEU A 47 19.63 11.43 9.86
N ARG A 48 20.94 11.58 9.59
CA ARG A 48 21.54 12.88 9.28
C ARG A 48 20.94 13.50 8.01
N LEU A 49 20.68 12.68 6.99
CA LEU A 49 20.00 13.11 5.78
C LEU A 49 18.59 13.65 6.08
N ASP A 50 17.79 12.99 6.93
CA ASP A 50 16.48 13.51 7.34
C ASP A 50 16.60 14.89 8.00
N THR A 51 17.57 15.08 8.89
CA THR A 51 17.79 16.36 9.57
C THR A 51 18.12 17.47 8.57
N ILE A 52 19.09 17.22 7.69
CA ILE A 52 19.47 18.18 6.63
C ILE A 52 18.28 18.49 5.72
N LEU A 53 17.52 17.45 5.30
CA LEU A 53 16.37 17.63 4.44
C LEU A 53 15.26 18.45 5.12
N ARG A 54 15.03 18.29 6.44
CA ARG A 54 14.05 19.10 7.18
C ARG A 54 14.44 20.56 7.25
N ASP A 55 15.72 20.84 7.48
CA ASP A 55 16.23 22.21 7.57
C ASP A 55 16.16 22.91 6.21
N LEU A 56 16.59 22.21 5.15
CA LEU A 56 16.41 22.66 3.77
C LEU A 56 14.93 22.84 3.41
N TRP A 57 14.06 21.94 3.86
CA TRP A 57 12.63 22.05 3.61
C TRP A 57 12.04 23.33 4.22
N LYS A 58 12.43 23.66 5.45
CA LYS A 58 12.00 24.89 6.13
C LYS A 58 12.56 26.14 5.46
N SER A 59 13.79 26.11 4.96
CA SER A 59 14.41 27.26 4.30
C SER A 59 13.87 27.51 2.89
N GLU A 60 13.65 26.46 2.11
CA GLU A 60 13.16 26.53 0.72
C GLU A 60 11.64 26.77 0.67
N TRP A 61 10.89 26.21 1.62
CA TRP A 61 9.42 26.29 1.68
C TRP A 61 8.92 26.88 3.00
N PRO A 62 9.33 28.11 3.36
CA PRO A 62 8.89 28.73 4.60
C PRO A 62 7.38 29.00 4.57
N VAL A 63 6.78 29.05 5.75
CA VAL A 63 5.37 29.38 5.90
C VAL A 63 5.15 30.81 5.41
N ARG A 64 4.19 30.98 4.50
CA ARG A 64 3.86 32.26 3.88
C ARG A 64 2.80 33.01 4.65
N CYS A 65 2.80 34.33 4.53
CA CYS A 65 1.84 35.17 5.23
C CYS A 65 0.47 35.11 4.53
N ALA A 66 -0.54 34.51 5.19
CA ALA A 66 -1.90 34.44 4.66
C ALA A 66 -2.50 35.81 4.29
N TYR A 67 -2.19 36.85 5.07
CA TYR A 67 -2.66 38.22 4.83
C TYR A 67 -2.11 38.77 3.52
N PHE A 68 -0.81 38.62 3.31
CA PHE A 68 -0.17 39.06 2.08
C PHE A 68 -0.64 38.26 0.87
N LEU A 69 -0.79 36.95 0.99
CA LEU A 69 -1.29 36.12 -0.10
C LEU A 69 -2.68 36.57 -0.54
N THR A 70 -3.60 36.79 0.41
CA THR A 70 -5.00 37.14 0.12
C THR A 70 -5.25 38.61 -0.20
N GLN A 71 -4.51 39.55 0.39
CA GLN A 71 -4.74 41.01 0.24
C GLN A 71 -3.64 41.71 -0.57
N GLY A 72 -2.57 41.02 -0.96
CA GLY A 72 -1.37 41.62 -1.56
C GLY A 72 -0.55 42.49 -0.61
N SER A 73 -0.95 42.61 0.66
CA SER A 73 -0.26 43.42 1.66
C SER A 73 -0.44 42.83 3.07
N CYS A 74 0.52 43.09 3.95
CA CYS A 74 0.46 42.68 5.35
C CYS A 74 0.90 43.85 6.23
N LYS A 75 0.03 44.31 7.14
CA LYS A 75 0.33 45.44 8.03
C LYS A 75 1.56 45.17 8.90
N ARG A 76 1.70 43.93 9.38
CA ARG A 76 2.84 43.47 10.21
C ARG A 76 4.19 43.48 9.47
N VAL A 77 4.20 43.57 8.14
CA VAL A 77 5.45 43.77 7.38
C VAL A 77 6.00 45.16 7.61
N LYS A 78 5.12 46.17 7.59
CA LYS A 78 5.51 47.57 7.82
C LYS A 78 6.14 47.73 9.21
N ASP A 79 5.59 47.01 10.18
CA ASP A 79 6.04 47.05 11.58
C ASP A 79 7.15 46.03 11.88
N ARG A 80 7.70 45.34 10.87
CA ARG A 80 8.71 44.26 11.00
C ARG A 80 8.36 43.14 12.01
N SER A 81 7.08 42.96 12.31
CA SER A 81 6.57 41.97 13.28
C SER A 81 6.06 40.69 12.62
N CYS A 82 6.02 40.62 11.29
CA CYS A 82 5.60 39.43 10.57
C CYS A 82 6.79 38.49 10.33
N LEU A 83 6.75 37.31 10.95
CA LEU A 83 7.77 36.26 10.80
C LEU A 83 7.59 35.37 9.56
N TYR A 84 6.56 35.62 8.75
CA TYR A 84 6.22 34.78 7.60
C TYR A 84 6.78 35.35 6.29
N MET A 85 6.93 34.49 5.28
CA MET A 85 7.39 34.91 3.96
C MET A 85 6.31 35.70 3.21
N HIS A 86 6.72 36.79 2.55
CA HIS A 86 5.87 37.68 1.75
C HIS A 86 6.18 37.54 0.25
N GLU A 87 6.14 36.31 -0.24
CA GLU A 87 6.31 35.98 -1.65
C GLU A 87 5.23 34.98 -2.06
N LYS A 88 4.71 35.14 -3.28
CA LYS A 88 3.72 34.21 -3.85
C LYS A 88 4.42 32.97 -4.41
N VAL A 89 3.79 31.80 -4.25
CA VAL A 89 4.29 30.54 -4.80
C VAL A 89 4.11 30.54 -6.32
N LYS A 90 5.20 30.39 -7.07
CA LYS A 90 5.13 30.28 -8.54
C LYS A 90 4.64 28.87 -8.95
N PRO A 91 4.00 28.71 -10.12
CA PRO A 91 3.58 27.40 -10.62
C PRO A 91 4.71 26.35 -10.70
N SER A 92 5.93 26.77 -11.08
CA SER A 92 7.11 25.91 -11.17
C SER A 92 7.58 25.42 -9.80
N ASP A 93 7.37 26.24 -8.77
CA ASP A 93 7.75 25.96 -7.40
C ASP A 93 6.85 24.87 -6.80
N SER A 94 5.54 24.93 -7.04
CA SER A 94 4.61 23.84 -6.67
C SER A 94 5.04 22.49 -7.29
N ALA A 95 5.44 22.48 -8.57
CA ALA A 95 5.90 21.26 -9.25
C ALA A 95 7.20 20.71 -8.66
N LYS A 96 8.18 21.58 -8.35
CA LYS A 96 9.42 21.20 -7.69
C LYS A 96 9.16 20.63 -6.29
N LYS A 97 8.30 21.28 -5.51
CA LYS A 97 7.92 20.87 -4.14
C LYS A 97 7.37 19.44 -4.13
N VAL A 98 6.37 19.15 -4.95
CA VAL A 98 5.74 17.81 -5.04
C VAL A 98 6.73 16.77 -5.56
N SER A 99 7.52 17.10 -6.59
CA SER A 99 8.54 16.19 -7.13
C SER A 99 9.58 15.80 -6.08
N LEU A 100 10.03 16.77 -5.28
CA LEU A 100 11.01 16.53 -4.21
C LEU A 100 10.42 15.66 -3.11
N LEU A 101 9.19 15.91 -2.66
CA LEU A 101 8.50 15.07 -1.67
C LEU A 101 8.36 13.63 -2.14
N ILE A 102 7.97 13.41 -3.40
CA ILE A 102 7.89 12.06 -3.98
C ILE A 102 9.25 11.35 -3.90
N LYS A 103 10.35 12.05 -4.24
CA LYS A 103 11.70 11.49 -4.18
C LYS A 103 12.11 11.15 -2.75
N ILE A 104 11.96 12.10 -1.81
CA ILE A 104 12.32 11.91 -0.41
C ILE A 104 11.51 10.77 0.20
N SER A 105 10.18 10.79 0.04
CA SER A 105 9.29 9.75 0.56
C SER A 105 9.59 8.39 -0.08
N SER A 106 9.84 8.31 -1.39
CA SER A 106 10.23 7.05 -2.04
C SER A 106 11.54 6.50 -1.47
N THR A 107 12.54 7.36 -1.24
CA THR A 107 13.82 6.97 -0.64
C THR A 107 13.61 6.31 0.73
N PHE A 108 12.93 7.00 1.66
CA PHE A 108 12.68 6.44 2.99
C PHE A 108 11.77 5.21 2.95
N CYS A 109 10.78 5.16 2.05
CA CYS A 109 9.90 4.00 1.93
C CYS A 109 10.65 2.73 1.48
N ARG A 110 11.65 2.85 0.60
CA ARG A 110 12.49 1.70 0.17
C ARG A 110 13.30 1.10 1.32
N LEU A 111 13.65 1.89 2.33
CA LEU A 111 14.38 1.39 3.51
C LEU A 111 13.50 0.54 4.45
N THR A 112 12.18 0.51 4.24
CA THR A 112 11.25 -0.29 5.05
C THR A 112 11.63 -1.76 5.10
N ALA A 113 12.15 -2.33 4.01
CA ALA A 113 12.56 -3.73 3.98
C ALA A 113 13.77 -4.00 4.90
N MET A 114 14.72 -3.06 4.96
CA MET A 114 15.89 -3.16 5.85
C MET A 114 15.49 -3.00 7.31
N HIS A 115 14.57 -2.07 7.59
CA HIS A 115 13.98 -1.89 8.91
C HIS A 115 13.24 -3.17 9.37
N ARG A 116 12.37 -3.75 8.53
CA ARG A 116 11.61 -4.97 8.90
C ARG A 116 12.51 -6.17 9.21
N LYS A 117 13.68 -6.26 8.56
CA LYS A 117 14.66 -7.34 8.75
C LYS A 117 15.65 -7.06 9.89
N ARG A 118 15.52 -5.95 10.61
CA ARG A 118 16.47 -5.52 11.66
C ARG A 118 17.94 -5.56 11.22
N LEU A 119 18.21 -5.04 10.02
CA LEU A 119 19.57 -5.07 9.45
C LEU A 119 20.45 -3.90 9.87
N ILE A 120 19.87 -2.79 10.30
CA ILE A 120 20.55 -1.56 10.72
C ILE A 120 20.56 -1.50 12.26
N ASP A 121 21.36 -0.62 12.85
CA ASP A 121 21.40 -0.37 14.30
C ASP A 121 20.05 0.01 14.94
N ASP A 122 19.99 -0.08 16.27
CA ASP A 122 18.79 0.17 17.07
C ASP A 122 18.34 1.64 17.02
N GLU A 123 19.28 2.59 16.94
CA GLU A 123 18.98 4.02 16.85
C GLU A 123 18.16 4.34 15.60
N PHE A 124 18.56 3.79 14.45
CA PHE A 124 17.79 3.89 13.22
C PHE A 124 16.40 3.29 13.39
N HIS A 125 16.27 2.11 14.01
CA HIS A 125 14.97 1.46 14.17
C HIS A 125 14.01 2.25 15.04
N GLU A 126 14.50 2.88 16.11
CA GLU A 126 13.68 3.71 16.99
C GLU A 126 13.12 4.95 16.25
N LYS A 127 13.94 5.58 15.41
CA LYS A 127 13.60 6.86 14.75
C LYS A 127 12.95 6.70 13.39
N PHE A 128 13.21 5.62 12.65
CA PHE A 128 12.86 5.45 11.24
C PHE A 128 11.36 5.62 10.96
N PHE A 129 10.48 5.03 11.78
CA PHE A 129 9.05 5.16 11.54
C PHE A 129 8.56 6.61 11.65
N ARG A 130 9.11 7.40 12.58
CA ARG A 130 8.76 8.82 12.72
C ARG A 130 9.22 9.62 11.50
N VAL A 131 10.45 9.37 11.05
CA VAL A 131 11.02 9.98 9.83
C VAL A 131 10.16 9.65 8.61
N ARG A 132 9.90 8.36 8.38
CA ARG A 132 9.10 7.90 7.24
C ARG A 132 7.68 8.47 7.29
N ARG A 133 7.04 8.46 8.47
CA ARG A 133 5.68 8.99 8.66
C ARG A 133 5.61 10.47 8.34
N TYR A 134 6.58 11.28 8.81
CA TYR A 134 6.60 12.70 8.52
C TYR A 134 6.59 13.00 7.01
N TRP A 135 7.50 12.38 6.24
CA TRP A 135 7.59 12.66 4.80
C TRP A 135 6.37 12.14 4.03
N LEU A 136 5.78 11.02 4.45
CA LEU A 136 4.51 10.54 3.90
C LEU A 136 3.35 11.48 4.20
N GLU A 137 3.23 11.97 5.43
CA GLU A 137 2.21 12.95 5.83
C GLU A 137 2.37 14.25 5.02
N SER A 138 3.59 14.80 4.90
CA SER A 138 3.86 15.99 4.10
C SER A 138 3.54 15.80 2.62
N LEU A 139 3.83 14.62 2.05
CA LEU A 139 3.44 14.30 0.68
C LEU A 139 1.91 14.24 0.54
N LEU A 140 1.21 13.61 1.48
CA LEU A 140 -0.26 13.50 1.45
C LEU A 140 -0.95 14.86 1.46
N GLN A 141 -0.44 15.82 2.24
CA GLN A 141 -0.94 17.19 2.27
C GLN A 141 -0.86 17.88 0.89
N GLU A 142 0.17 17.56 0.11
CA GLU A 142 0.34 18.10 -1.25
C GLU A 142 -0.45 17.34 -2.32
N LEU A 143 -0.99 16.16 -1.98
CA LEU A 143 -1.81 15.35 -2.87
C LEU A 143 -3.32 15.61 -2.69
N ILE A 144 -3.72 16.41 -1.71
CA ILE A 144 -5.09 16.89 -1.52
C ILE A 144 -5.14 18.38 -1.84
N PHE A 145 -6.23 18.82 -2.47
CA PHE A 145 -6.42 20.23 -2.78
C PHE A 145 -6.94 21.02 -1.58
N VAL A 146 -6.14 22.00 -1.16
CA VAL A 146 -6.44 22.89 -0.03
C VAL A 146 -6.64 24.32 -0.51
N SER A 147 -5.69 24.88 -1.26
CA SER A 147 -5.78 26.25 -1.79
C SER A 147 -4.86 26.49 -2.99
N SER A 148 -5.36 27.24 -3.98
CA SER A 148 -4.59 27.71 -5.13
C SER A 148 -3.49 28.73 -4.76
N PHE A 149 -3.49 29.28 -3.54
CA PHE A 149 -2.37 30.08 -3.04
C PHE A 149 -1.08 29.29 -2.82
N GLU A 150 -1.19 28.00 -2.53
CA GLU A 150 -0.05 27.14 -2.21
C GLU A 150 0.17 26.09 -3.30
N GLN A 151 -0.92 25.62 -3.92
CA GLN A 151 -0.91 24.47 -4.82
C GLN A 151 -1.35 24.87 -6.23
N ARG A 152 -0.97 24.01 -7.20
CA ARG A 152 -1.50 24.01 -8.56
C ARG A 152 -2.19 22.67 -8.77
N SER A 153 -3.48 22.69 -9.12
CA SER A 153 -4.31 21.49 -9.29
C SER A 153 -3.72 20.52 -10.31
N GLN A 154 -3.22 21.01 -11.45
CA GLN A 154 -2.58 20.17 -12.47
C GLN A 154 -1.37 19.40 -11.93
N THR A 155 -0.49 20.07 -11.17
CA THR A 155 0.67 19.43 -10.54
C THR A 155 0.25 18.33 -9.57
N MET A 156 -0.79 18.58 -8.78
CA MET A 156 -1.36 17.60 -7.87
C MET A 156 -1.90 16.39 -8.64
N VAL A 157 -2.74 16.59 -9.67
CA VAL A 157 -3.32 15.50 -10.47
C VAL A 157 -2.25 14.70 -11.22
N GLU A 158 -1.22 15.34 -11.77
CA GLU A 158 -0.07 14.67 -12.39
C GLU A 158 0.68 13.78 -11.39
N ALA A 159 0.85 14.25 -10.15
CA ALA A 159 1.48 13.49 -9.08
C ALA A 159 0.62 12.28 -8.65
N GLN A 160 -0.69 12.48 -8.50
CA GLN A 160 -1.64 11.40 -8.23
C GLN A 160 -1.58 10.33 -9.33
N SER A 161 -1.62 10.74 -10.61
CA SER A 161 -1.53 9.85 -11.77
C SER A 161 -0.24 9.03 -11.78
N LYS A 162 0.91 9.62 -11.43
CA LYS A 162 2.19 8.91 -11.28
C LYS A 162 2.15 7.84 -10.18
N ILE A 163 1.48 8.11 -9.06
CA ILE A 163 1.32 7.16 -7.96
C ILE A 163 0.37 6.02 -8.38
N ILE A 164 -0.78 6.34 -8.98
CA ILE A 164 -1.78 5.38 -9.46
C ILE A 164 -1.17 4.44 -10.52
N SER A 165 -0.49 5.01 -11.52
CA SER A 165 0.16 4.23 -12.60
C SER A 165 1.22 3.27 -12.05
N ALA A 166 2.02 3.70 -11.07
CA ALA A 166 2.97 2.82 -10.41
C ALA A 166 2.28 1.70 -9.62
N ASN A 167 1.17 1.99 -8.96
CA ASN A 167 0.38 0.98 -8.23
C ASN A 167 -0.20 -0.09 -9.16
N ARG A 168 -0.67 0.32 -10.35
CA ARG A 168 -1.25 -0.60 -11.35
C ARG A 168 -0.22 -1.41 -12.12
N ASN A 169 0.95 -0.84 -12.42
CA ASN A 169 1.99 -1.44 -13.25
C ASN A 169 3.34 -1.53 -12.51
N PRO A 170 3.51 -2.47 -11.57
CA PRO A 170 4.68 -2.52 -10.70
C PRO A 170 6.02 -2.77 -11.42
N GLY A 171 5.97 -3.24 -12.68
CA GLY A 171 7.15 -3.46 -13.52
C GLY A 171 7.84 -2.20 -14.05
N GLN A 172 7.13 -1.07 -14.21
CA GLN A 172 7.66 0.15 -14.85
C GLN A 172 8.22 1.19 -13.88
N GLY A 173 8.03 1.02 -12.57
CA GLY A 173 8.36 2.05 -11.58
C GLY A 173 8.58 1.53 -10.17
N LYS A 174 9.48 0.54 -10.00
CA LYS A 174 9.72 -0.19 -8.73
C LYS A 174 9.76 0.71 -7.48
N GLY A 175 10.31 1.92 -7.58
CA GLY A 175 10.38 2.88 -6.48
C GLY A 175 9.08 3.57 -6.08
N LEU A 176 8.22 3.87 -7.06
CA LEU A 176 6.93 4.51 -6.83
C LEU A 176 5.88 3.50 -6.34
N CYS A 177 6.05 2.22 -6.66
CA CYS A 177 5.20 1.14 -6.15
C CYS A 177 5.31 1.01 -4.63
N VAL A 178 6.54 1.04 -4.11
CA VAL A 178 6.80 0.98 -2.67
C VAL A 178 6.24 2.22 -1.97
N LEU A 179 6.30 3.39 -2.62
CA LEU A 179 5.68 4.61 -2.10
C LEU A 179 4.15 4.47 -2.03
N ALA A 180 3.50 4.04 -3.11
CA ALA A 180 2.05 3.84 -3.14
C ALA A 180 1.58 2.86 -2.04
N ALA A 181 2.27 1.72 -1.91
CA ALA A 181 1.99 0.75 -0.84
C ALA A 181 2.23 1.33 0.56
N SER A 182 3.24 2.18 0.75
CA SER A 182 3.51 2.82 2.04
C SER A 182 2.48 3.89 2.41
N ILE A 183 1.92 4.60 1.43
CA ILE A 183 0.81 5.53 1.63
C ILE A 183 -0.47 4.74 1.97
N GLU A 184 -0.74 3.63 1.28
CA GLU A 184 -1.84 2.74 1.62
C GLU A 184 -1.70 2.19 3.06
N ASP A 185 -0.52 1.67 3.42
CA ASP A 185 -0.22 1.22 4.79
C ASP A 185 -0.48 2.33 5.82
N LEU A 186 -0.11 3.58 5.52
CA LEU A 186 -0.37 4.72 6.40
C LEU A 186 -1.86 5.01 6.56
N LEU A 187 -2.66 4.91 5.50
CA LEU A 187 -4.12 5.10 5.59
C LEU A 187 -4.78 4.06 6.50
N PHE A 188 -4.45 2.78 6.31
CA PHE A 188 -4.99 1.72 7.18
C PHE A 188 -4.43 1.80 8.59
N HIS A 189 -3.18 2.24 8.77
CA HIS A 189 -2.61 2.52 10.09
C HIS A 189 -3.39 3.62 10.81
N ARG A 190 -3.74 4.72 10.14
CA ARG A 190 -4.56 5.79 10.73
C ARG A 190 -5.93 5.29 11.15
N LEU A 191 -6.58 4.48 10.31
CA LEU A 191 -7.84 3.83 10.69
C LEU A 191 -7.67 2.85 11.84
N GLY A 192 -6.50 2.25 12.05
CA GLY A 192 -6.23 1.34 13.16
C GLY A 192 -5.88 2.07 14.47
N LYS A 193 -4.72 2.74 14.47
CA LYS A 193 -4.03 3.28 15.63
C LYS A 193 -4.36 4.74 15.95
N ASP A 194 -4.62 5.57 14.94
CA ASP A 194 -4.86 7.01 15.12
C ASP A 194 -6.35 7.37 15.07
N PHE A 195 -7.23 6.37 15.11
CA PHE A 195 -8.66 6.56 14.84
C PHE A 195 -9.32 7.51 15.83
N SER A 196 -8.95 7.45 17.11
CA SER A 196 -9.47 8.35 18.15
C SER A 196 -9.14 9.81 17.91
N GLU A 197 -8.05 10.11 17.20
CA GLU A 197 -7.62 11.48 16.89
C GLU A 197 -8.22 12.01 15.57
N ARG A 198 -8.79 11.12 14.75
CA ARG A 198 -9.23 11.40 13.37
C ARG A 198 -10.62 10.84 13.05
N ASN A 199 -11.47 10.66 14.08
CA ASN A 199 -12.84 10.16 13.93
C ASN A 199 -13.89 11.28 13.83
N ASP A 200 -13.50 12.55 13.83
CA ASP A 200 -14.42 13.63 13.51
C ASP A 200 -14.79 13.60 12.02
N ILE A 201 -15.99 14.08 11.67
CA ILE A 201 -16.52 13.91 10.32
C ILE A 201 -15.64 14.59 9.25
N SER A 202 -15.02 15.73 9.56
CA SER A 202 -14.16 16.44 8.61
C SER A 202 -12.85 15.70 8.37
N SER A 203 -12.26 15.10 9.40
CA SER A 203 -11.12 14.20 9.27
C SER A 203 -11.48 12.94 8.47
N LEU A 204 -12.66 12.36 8.68
CA LEU A 204 -13.11 11.20 7.90
C LEU A 204 -13.31 11.53 6.41
N PHE A 205 -13.79 12.73 6.09
CA PHE A 205 -13.85 13.24 4.72
C PHE A 205 -12.44 13.44 4.14
N GLU A 206 -11.50 14.01 4.89
CA GLU A 206 -10.09 14.14 4.48
C GLU A 206 -9.49 12.76 4.17
N GLN A 207 -9.64 11.78 5.07
CA GLN A 207 -9.12 10.43 4.84
C GLN A 207 -9.76 9.76 3.62
N THR A 208 -11.05 10.00 3.40
CA THR A 208 -11.74 9.50 2.21
C THR A 208 -11.16 10.10 0.94
N GLN A 209 -10.88 11.41 0.92
CA GLN A 209 -10.23 12.09 -0.20
C GLN A 209 -8.81 11.58 -0.41
N VAL A 210 -8.04 11.34 0.66
CA VAL A 210 -6.71 10.72 0.54
C VAL A 210 -6.80 9.32 -0.07
N SER A 211 -7.81 8.52 0.28
CA SER A 211 -7.95 7.17 -0.29
C SER A 211 -8.19 7.20 -1.81
N GLN A 212 -8.80 8.27 -2.33
CA GLN A 212 -9.05 8.47 -3.77
C GLN A 212 -7.76 8.75 -4.56
N VAL A 213 -6.72 9.29 -3.91
CA VAL A 213 -5.41 9.60 -4.52
C VAL A 213 -4.67 8.35 -5.01
N LEU A 214 -4.89 7.19 -4.38
CA LEU A 214 -4.04 6.00 -4.57
C LEU A 214 -4.48 5.10 -5.71
N ASP A 215 -5.77 4.77 -5.76
CA ASP A 215 -6.47 4.06 -6.82
C ASP A 215 -7.91 3.77 -6.34
N TYR A 216 -8.83 3.56 -7.29
CA TYR A 216 -10.20 3.14 -7.02
C TYR A 216 -10.29 1.88 -6.13
N ASN A 217 -9.41 0.88 -6.32
CA ASN A 217 -9.45 -0.34 -5.51
C ASN A 217 -9.08 -0.06 -4.05
N VAL A 218 -8.11 0.83 -3.82
CA VAL A 218 -7.69 1.23 -2.48
C VAL A 218 -8.81 2.00 -1.80
N GLN A 219 -9.41 2.97 -2.49
CA GLN A 219 -10.59 3.69 -2.01
C GLN A 219 -11.72 2.73 -1.60
N ARG A 220 -12.03 1.72 -2.43
CA ARG A 220 -13.09 0.75 -2.13
C ARG A 220 -12.80 -0.08 -0.87
N ARG A 221 -11.57 -0.59 -0.73
CA ARG A 221 -11.15 -1.33 0.48
C ARG A 221 -11.17 -0.44 1.72
N PHE A 222 -10.64 0.78 1.59
CA PHE A 222 -10.61 1.77 2.66
C PHE A 222 -12.02 2.13 3.13
N ALA A 223 -12.94 2.42 2.20
CA ALA A 223 -14.33 2.72 2.50
C ALA A 223 -15.01 1.55 3.23
N GLY A 224 -14.86 0.32 2.74
CA GLY A 224 -15.41 -0.87 3.40
C GLY A 224 -14.90 -1.03 4.84
N TYR A 225 -13.58 -0.87 5.05
CA TYR A 225 -12.97 -0.97 6.37
C TYR A 225 -13.38 0.16 7.30
N LEU A 226 -13.48 1.39 6.80
CA LEU A 226 -13.96 2.54 7.57
C LEU A 226 -15.41 2.32 8.05
N MET A 227 -16.29 1.87 7.15
CA MET A 227 -17.70 1.65 7.50
C MET A 227 -17.87 0.52 8.52
N ASP A 228 -17.12 -0.58 8.39
CA ASP A 228 -17.07 -1.66 9.38
C ASP A 228 -16.51 -1.17 10.73
N LYS A 229 -15.49 -0.30 10.72
CA LYS A 229 -14.95 0.25 11.96
C LYS A 229 -15.96 1.15 12.68
N LEU A 230 -16.67 2.00 11.93
CA LEU A 230 -17.68 2.91 12.46
C LEU A 230 -18.94 2.19 12.96
N SER A 231 -19.31 1.05 12.36
CA SER A 231 -20.49 0.28 12.78
C SER A 231 -20.27 -0.45 14.10
N ARG A 232 -19.02 -0.76 14.46
CA ARG A 232 -18.67 -1.47 15.70
C ARG A 232 -18.65 -0.60 16.96
N SER A 233 -18.70 0.73 16.84
CA SER A 233 -18.69 1.65 17.97
C SER A 233 -19.98 2.45 18.04
N ALA A 234 -20.60 2.48 19.23
CA ALA A 234 -21.81 3.26 19.48
C ALA A 234 -21.55 4.77 19.34
N ASP A 235 -20.36 5.22 19.78
CA ASP A 235 -19.96 6.63 19.77
C ASP A 235 -19.77 7.18 18.35
N THR A 236 -19.62 6.31 17.34
CA THR A 236 -19.41 6.70 15.95
C THR A 236 -20.63 6.54 15.05
N GLN A 237 -21.80 6.24 15.62
CA GLN A 237 -23.04 6.04 14.86
C GLN A 237 -23.50 7.30 14.11
N ALA A 238 -23.22 8.50 14.66
CA ALA A 238 -23.54 9.76 13.99
C ALA A 238 -22.69 9.93 12.72
N GLN A 239 -21.38 9.70 12.82
CA GLN A 239 -20.43 9.78 11.71
C GLN A 239 -20.75 8.74 10.63
N LEU A 240 -21.16 7.53 11.05
CA LEU A 240 -21.62 6.49 10.13
C LEU A 240 -22.80 6.97 9.30
N ARG A 241 -23.84 7.56 9.92
CA ARG A 241 -25.00 8.10 9.21
C ARG A 241 -24.64 9.24 8.26
N GLN A 242 -23.73 10.13 8.68
CA GLN A 242 -23.25 11.25 7.87
C GLN A 242 -22.48 10.76 6.64
N LEU A 243 -21.60 9.77 6.81
CA LEU A 243 -20.87 9.16 5.69
C LEU A 243 -21.81 8.38 4.75
N TRP A 244 -22.78 7.64 5.28
CA TRP A 244 -23.81 7.00 4.46
C TRP A 244 -24.61 8.00 3.62
N ALA A 245 -25.00 9.13 4.22
CA ALA A 245 -25.72 10.18 3.50
C ALA A 245 -24.85 10.78 2.38
N LEU A 246 -23.56 11.02 2.63
CA LEU A 246 -22.62 11.46 1.60
C LEU A 246 -22.49 10.42 0.47
N ARG A 247 -22.29 9.13 0.80
CA ARG A 247 -22.17 8.05 -0.20
C ARG A 247 -23.45 7.86 -1.01
N SER A 248 -24.61 7.98 -0.38
CA SER A 248 -25.90 7.95 -1.08
C SER A 248 -26.00 9.09 -2.10
N LEU A 249 -25.60 10.30 -1.70
CA LEU A 249 -25.59 11.46 -2.59
C LEU A 249 -24.60 11.27 -3.75
N GLU A 250 -23.37 10.82 -3.48
CA GLU A 250 -22.40 10.47 -4.55
C GLU A 250 -22.98 9.42 -5.51
N GLY A 251 -23.60 8.37 -4.98
CA GLY A 251 -24.21 7.28 -5.76
C GLY A 251 -25.36 7.75 -6.66
N SER A 252 -26.16 8.72 -6.20
CA SER A 252 -27.28 9.27 -6.98
C SER A 252 -26.84 10.08 -8.21
N ILE A 253 -25.58 10.51 -8.30
CA ILE A 253 -25.06 11.09 -9.54
C ILE A 253 -24.82 10.01 -10.60
N GLY A 254 -24.48 8.78 -10.20
CA GLY A 254 -24.26 7.65 -11.10
C GLY A 254 -25.51 7.20 -11.86
N TYR A 255 -26.69 7.41 -11.26
CA TYR A 255 -28.00 7.07 -11.82
C TYR A 255 -28.88 8.32 -11.80
N PRO A 256 -28.93 9.11 -12.90
CA PRO A 256 -29.51 10.45 -12.86
C PRO A 256 -31.04 10.42 -12.83
N ASP A 257 -31.58 10.24 -11.64
CA ASP A 257 -32.92 10.68 -11.27
C ASP A 257 -32.78 11.97 -10.44
N PRO A 258 -33.21 13.13 -10.97
CA PRO A 258 -33.17 14.39 -10.24
C PRO A 258 -33.90 14.33 -8.88
N SER A 259 -34.99 13.57 -8.78
CA SER A 259 -35.79 13.46 -7.56
C SER A 259 -35.06 12.66 -6.48
N ALA A 260 -34.53 11.49 -6.84
CA ALA A 260 -33.68 10.71 -5.96
C ALA A 260 -32.44 11.49 -5.51
N PHE A 261 -31.78 12.19 -6.45
CA PHE A 261 -30.65 13.06 -6.12
C PHE A 261 -31.02 14.12 -5.08
N ARG A 262 -32.15 14.81 -5.26
CA ARG A 262 -32.62 15.84 -4.33
C ARG A 262 -32.95 15.24 -2.95
N GLN A 263 -33.51 14.04 -2.89
CA GLN A 263 -33.77 13.35 -1.64
C GLN A 263 -32.47 12.98 -0.91
N SER A 264 -31.48 12.41 -1.61
CA SER A 264 -30.16 12.13 -1.05
C SER A 264 -29.46 13.40 -0.59
N LEU A 265 -29.63 14.52 -1.32
CA LEU A 265 -29.09 15.82 -0.93
C LEU A 265 -29.71 16.30 0.38
N ARG A 266 -31.03 16.22 0.53
CA ARG A 266 -31.74 16.55 1.77
C ARG A 266 -31.28 15.74 2.96
N GLN A 267 -31.04 14.45 2.73
CA GLN A 267 -30.49 13.58 3.77
C GLN A 267 -29.08 14.03 4.14
N PHE A 268 -28.21 14.32 3.17
CA PHE A 268 -26.87 14.82 3.45
C PHE A 268 -26.87 16.17 4.17
N THR A 269 -27.65 17.15 3.69
CA THR A 269 -27.73 18.50 4.27
C THR A 269 -28.27 18.46 5.70
N SER A 270 -29.31 17.66 5.97
CA SER A 270 -29.80 17.47 7.33
C SER A 270 -28.76 16.82 8.25
N GLN A 271 -28.07 15.77 7.80
CA GLN A 271 -27.07 15.09 8.63
C GLN A 271 -25.85 15.96 8.92
N ILE A 272 -25.34 16.72 7.94
CA ILE A 272 -24.15 17.56 8.13
C ILE A 272 -24.44 18.77 9.04
N LEU A 273 -25.67 19.29 9.01
CA LEU A 273 -26.07 20.39 9.90
C LEU A 273 -26.24 19.94 11.36
N LEU A 274 -26.44 18.65 11.63
CA LEU A 274 -26.49 18.13 13.01
C LEU A 274 -25.11 17.96 13.65
N VAL A 275 -24.02 18.03 12.87
CA VAL A 275 -22.65 17.90 13.36
C VAL A 275 -22.30 19.07 14.29
N ASP A 276 -21.65 18.80 15.42
CA ASP A 276 -21.04 19.85 16.26
C ASP A 276 -19.94 20.57 15.46
N VAL A 277 -19.96 21.89 15.47
CA VAL A 277 -18.98 22.72 14.75
C VAL A 277 -17.52 22.40 15.10
N ARG A 278 -17.26 21.86 16.31
CA ARG A 278 -15.93 21.41 16.75
C ARG A 278 -15.40 20.22 15.94
N HIS A 279 -16.26 19.48 15.25
CA HIS A 279 -15.90 18.36 14.38
C HIS A 279 -15.55 18.81 12.93
N PHE A 280 -15.38 20.11 12.72
CA PHE A 280 -14.98 20.70 11.43
C PHE A 280 -13.55 21.25 11.46
N LEU A 281 -12.62 20.56 12.11
CA LEU A 281 -11.21 20.97 12.13
C LEU A 281 -10.58 20.89 10.74
N SER A 282 -10.83 19.82 9.98
CA SER A 282 -10.36 19.68 8.59
C SER A 282 -11.38 20.24 7.58
N PHE A 283 -11.92 21.44 7.81
CA PHE A 283 -13.01 22.00 6.98
C PHE A 283 -12.69 22.19 5.49
N HIS A 284 -11.42 22.17 5.10
CA HIS A 284 -11.02 22.12 3.68
C HIS A 284 -11.64 20.90 2.97
N SER A 285 -11.73 19.74 3.64
CA SER A 285 -12.31 18.52 3.07
C SER A 285 -13.82 18.66 2.88
N VAL A 286 -14.51 19.29 3.83
CA VAL A 286 -15.94 19.64 3.72
C VAL A 286 -16.15 20.57 2.54
N THR A 287 -15.31 21.60 2.40
CA THR A 287 -15.38 22.55 1.29
C THR A 287 -15.21 21.84 -0.06
N THR A 288 -14.26 20.92 -0.20
CA THR A 288 -14.10 20.09 -1.41
C THR A 288 -15.36 19.28 -1.74
N VAL A 289 -16.07 18.75 -0.74
CA VAL A 289 -17.35 18.02 -0.95
C VAL A 289 -18.42 18.96 -1.51
N PHE A 290 -18.54 20.16 -0.96
CA PHE A 290 -19.50 21.16 -1.45
C PHE A 290 -19.13 21.69 -2.84
N GLU A 291 -17.85 21.91 -3.13
CA GLU A 291 -17.35 22.27 -4.47
C GLU A 291 -17.71 21.21 -5.50
N PHE A 292 -17.52 19.93 -5.17
CA PHE A 292 -17.87 18.82 -6.05
C PHE A 292 -19.37 18.81 -6.41
N PHE A 293 -20.26 18.91 -5.41
CA PHE A 293 -21.71 18.94 -5.68
C PHE A 293 -22.18 20.25 -6.31
N ALA A 294 -21.54 21.39 -5.98
CA ALA A 294 -21.83 22.67 -6.62
C ALA A 294 -21.45 22.64 -8.10
N ALA A 295 -20.27 22.11 -8.45
CA ALA A 295 -19.84 21.93 -9.83
C ALA A 295 -20.86 21.08 -10.60
N TYR A 296 -21.27 19.94 -10.04
CA TYR A 296 -22.31 19.08 -10.62
C TYR A 296 -23.61 19.86 -10.85
N LEU A 297 -24.14 20.51 -9.81
CA LEU A 297 -25.41 21.21 -9.87
C LEU A 297 -25.39 22.39 -10.83
N ILE A 298 -24.34 23.21 -10.82
CA ILE A 298 -24.18 24.36 -11.74
C ILE A 298 -24.17 23.87 -13.20
N ILE A 299 -23.43 22.80 -13.49
CA ILE A 299 -23.37 22.24 -14.85
C ILE A 299 -24.76 21.73 -15.28
N ARG A 300 -25.55 21.17 -14.36
CA ARG A 300 -26.91 20.67 -14.64
C ARG A 300 -27.97 21.77 -14.68
N SER A 301 -27.80 22.85 -13.91
CA SER A 301 -28.77 23.95 -13.78
C SER A 301 -28.57 25.07 -14.79
N CYS A 302 -27.40 25.20 -15.40
CA CYS A 302 -27.13 26.23 -16.41
C CYS A 302 -27.26 25.65 -17.83
N ARG A 303 -27.97 26.34 -18.72
CA ARG A 303 -28.24 25.85 -20.08
C ARG A 303 -27.16 26.19 -21.09
N VAL A 304 -26.68 27.43 -21.06
CA VAL A 304 -25.87 28.00 -22.13
C VAL A 304 -24.38 27.85 -21.84
N ALA A 305 -23.94 28.33 -20.68
CA ALA A 305 -22.55 28.30 -20.27
C ALA A 305 -22.44 28.34 -18.74
N VAL A 306 -21.28 27.92 -18.25
CA VAL A 306 -20.92 27.93 -16.82
C VAL A 306 -19.51 28.45 -16.63
N LEU A 307 -19.28 29.18 -15.56
CA LEU A 307 -17.96 29.58 -15.09
C LEU A 307 -17.43 28.51 -14.15
N LEU A 308 -16.28 27.94 -14.51
CA LEU A 308 -15.61 26.91 -13.73
C LEU A 308 -14.15 27.31 -13.50
N PRO A 309 -13.63 27.21 -12.26
CA PRO A 309 -12.21 27.34 -12.01
C PRO A 309 -11.45 26.11 -12.54
N GLN A 310 -10.19 26.31 -12.91
CA GLN A 310 -9.32 25.24 -13.41
C GLN A 310 -9.16 24.12 -12.39
N SER A 311 -9.12 24.45 -11.10
CA SER A 311 -9.09 23.44 -10.02
C SER A 311 -10.29 22.50 -10.06
N TRP A 312 -11.51 23.00 -10.28
CA TRP A 312 -12.70 22.13 -10.42
C TRP A 312 -12.67 21.30 -11.70
N ILE A 313 -12.14 21.88 -12.78
CA ILE A 313 -11.94 21.17 -14.06
C ILE A 313 -10.96 20.01 -13.87
N ASP A 314 -9.86 20.22 -13.16
CA ASP A 314 -8.84 19.17 -12.98
C ASP A 314 -9.29 18.10 -11.97
N ILE A 315 -10.04 18.49 -10.93
CA ILE A 315 -10.32 17.62 -9.78
C ILE A 315 -11.70 16.94 -9.88
N HIS A 316 -12.74 17.67 -10.28
CA HIS A 316 -14.12 17.19 -10.20
C HIS A 316 -14.67 16.70 -11.54
N LEU A 317 -14.39 17.41 -12.64
CA LEU A 317 -14.93 17.05 -13.97
C LEU A 317 -14.56 15.64 -14.45
N PRO A 318 -13.35 15.10 -14.19
CA PRO A 318 -13.02 13.75 -14.62
C PRO A 318 -13.93 12.69 -13.99
N TRP A 319 -14.44 12.94 -12.79
CA TRP A 319 -15.41 12.07 -12.12
C TRP A 319 -16.75 12.05 -12.88
N PHE A 320 -17.23 13.20 -13.35
CA PHE A 320 -18.46 13.28 -14.16
C PHE A 320 -18.28 12.65 -15.54
N ALA A 321 -17.09 12.77 -16.13
CA ALA A 321 -16.76 12.21 -17.44
C ALA A 321 -16.65 10.67 -17.44
N TYR A 322 -16.20 10.07 -16.33
CA TYR A 322 -16.06 8.62 -16.20
C TYR A 322 -17.43 7.90 -16.16
N ILE A 323 -18.47 8.58 -15.69
CA ILE A 323 -19.86 8.07 -15.68
C ILE A 323 -20.45 8.24 -17.09
N LYS A 324 -19.86 7.48 -18.02
CA LYS A 324 -20.00 7.64 -19.49
C LYS A 324 -21.41 7.47 -20.04
N GLN A 325 -22.41 7.04 -19.26
CA GLN A 325 -23.72 6.70 -19.82
C GLN A 325 -24.77 7.81 -19.86
N SER A 326 -24.64 9.00 -19.21
CA SER A 326 -25.79 9.94 -19.29
C SER A 326 -25.64 11.39 -18.83
N LEU A 327 -24.58 11.79 -18.12
CA LEU A 327 -24.69 13.00 -17.29
C LEU A 327 -24.64 14.34 -18.04
N LEU A 328 -24.00 14.42 -19.21
CA LEU A 328 -23.84 15.68 -19.95
C LEU A 328 -24.31 15.61 -21.41
N ALA A 329 -24.64 14.41 -21.88
CA ALA A 329 -25.22 14.17 -23.21
C ALA A 329 -26.75 14.21 -23.21
N ARG A 330 -27.41 14.00 -22.06
CA ARG A 330 -28.87 14.08 -21.95
C ARG A 330 -29.30 15.53 -21.75
N GLU A 331 -30.16 16.02 -22.64
CA GLU A 331 -30.84 17.30 -22.43
C GLU A 331 -31.64 17.25 -21.11
N VAL A 332 -31.45 18.28 -20.28
CA VAL A 332 -32.16 18.40 -19.01
C VAL A 332 -33.53 19.00 -19.29
N SER A 333 -34.59 18.27 -18.94
CA SER A 333 -35.98 18.75 -19.11
C SER A 333 -36.22 20.03 -18.27
N ASN A 334 -37.30 20.76 -18.57
CA ASN A 334 -37.69 21.92 -17.75
C ASN A 334 -37.95 21.53 -16.28
N ASP A 335 -38.53 20.35 -16.04
CA ASP A 335 -38.84 19.88 -14.69
C ASP A 335 -37.59 19.44 -13.94
N ASP A 336 -36.70 18.70 -14.60
CA ASP A 336 -35.40 18.32 -14.04
C ASP A 336 -34.57 19.57 -13.69
N LEU A 337 -34.62 20.59 -14.55
CA LEU A 337 -33.95 21.87 -14.33
C LEU A 337 -34.42 22.56 -13.05
N ARG A 338 -35.74 22.56 -12.79
CA ARG A 338 -36.32 23.10 -11.55
C ARG A 338 -35.82 22.32 -10.34
N ILE A 339 -35.74 21.00 -10.43
CA ILE A 339 -35.25 20.14 -9.34
C ILE A 339 -33.76 20.40 -9.05
N TYR A 340 -32.91 20.49 -10.07
CA TYR A 340 -31.48 20.79 -9.88
C TYR A 340 -31.27 22.20 -9.32
N THR A 341 -32.06 23.18 -9.77
CA THR A 341 -31.97 24.55 -9.23
C THR A 341 -32.42 24.61 -7.78
N ALA A 342 -33.51 23.94 -7.44
CA ALA A 342 -33.95 23.82 -6.04
C ALA A 342 -32.94 23.04 -5.18
N SER A 343 -32.19 22.12 -5.77
CA SER A 343 -31.09 21.42 -5.10
C SER A 343 -29.89 22.34 -4.87
N LEU A 344 -29.56 23.21 -5.83
CA LEU A 344 -28.50 24.22 -5.68
C LEU A 344 -28.85 25.23 -4.59
N LEU A 345 -30.11 25.67 -4.51
CA LEU A 345 -30.65 26.48 -3.41
C LEU A 345 -30.34 25.84 -2.05
N GLU A 346 -30.67 24.57 -1.93
CA GLU A 346 -30.58 23.82 -0.69
C GLU A 346 -29.12 23.58 -0.26
N LEU A 347 -28.27 23.17 -1.20
CA LEU A 347 -26.84 23.00 -0.99
C LEU A 347 -26.20 24.33 -0.52
N THR A 348 -26.50 25.42 -1.22
CA THR A 348 -25.94 26.75 -0.91
C THR A 348 -26.42 27.25 0.45
N THR A 349 -27.69 27.04 0.77
CA THR A 349 -28.28 27.41 2.05
C THR A 349 -27.62 26.65 3.20
N CYS A 350 -27.44 25.33 3.04
CA CYS A 350 -26.74 24.49 4.00
C CYS A 350 -25.29 24.99 4.22
N TYR A 351 -24.56 25.27 3.14
CA TYR A 351 -23.19 25.75 3.25
C TYR A 351 -23.09 27.12 3.94
N CYS A 352 -23.99 28.07 3.63
CA CYS A 352 -24.03 29.36 4.32
C CYS A 352 -24.27 29.19 5.83
N GLN A 353 -25.13 28.26 6.22
CA GLN A 353 -25.38 27.95 7.64
C GLN A 353 -24.15 27.34 8.31
N LEU A 354 -23.45 26.41 7.65
CA LEU A 354 -22.20 25.85 8.19
C LEU A 354 -21.13 26.93 8.38
N VAL A 355 -20.93 27.79 7.38
CA VAL A 355 -19.96 28.89 7.47
C VAL A 355 -20.32 29.88 8.57
N SER A 356 -21.61 30.23 8.72
CA SER A 356 -22.07 31.11 9.80
C SER A 356 -21.89 30.49 11.18
N ARG A 357 -22.06 29.17 11.31
CA ARG A 357 -21.82 28.45 12.57
C ARG A 357 -20.34 28.40 12.96
N LEU A 358 -19.44 28.43 11.98
CA LEU A 358 -18.00 28.51 12.27
C LEU A 358 -17.58 29.89 12.84
N ASP A 359 -18.35 30.95 12.58
CA ASP A 359 -18.12 32.29 13.17
C ASP A 359 -18.24 32.30 14.70
N SER A 360 -19.11 31.43 15.24
CA SER A 360 -19.41 31.43 16.67
C SER A 360 -18.34 30.76 17.52
N LEU A 361 -17.31 30.17 16.91
CA LEU A 361 -16.18 29.60 17.62
C LEU A 361 -15.10 30.67 17.88
N PRO A 362 -14.53 30.73 19.11
CA PRO A 362 -13.40 31.60 19.40
C PRO A 362 -12.16 31.14 18.62
N GLY A 363 -11.98 31.69 17.41
CA GLY A 363 -10.84 31.46 16.54
C GLY A 363 -10.71 30.00 16.09
N PRO A 364 -11.34 29.57 14.98
CA PRO A 364 -11.20 28.20 14.52
C PRO A 364 -9.75 27.91 14.10
N VAL A 365 -9.10 27.03 14.88
CA VAL A 365 -7.85 26.38 14.51
C VAL A 365 -8.22 25.26 13.54
N PHE A 366 -8.23 25.58 12.26
CA PHE A 366 -8.40 24.57 11.22
C PHE A 366 -7.13 23.73 11.12
N ARG A 367 -7.28 22.49 10.66
CA ARG A 367 -6.20 21.52 10.51
C ARG A 367 -6.09 21.03 9.07
N LEU A 368 -4.88 20.61 8.74
CA LEU A 368 -4.55 19.80 7.57
C LEU A 368 -3.73 18.60 8.07
N GLY A 369 -4.38 17.43 8.17
CA GLY A 369 -3.84 16.33 8.97
C GLY A 369 -3.73 16.70 10.45
N LEU A 370 -2.51 16.60 11.03
CA LEU A 370 -2.25 16.94 12.43
C LEU A 370 -1.66 18.35 12.62
N HIS A 371 -1.60 19.15 11.56
CA HIS A 371 -0.97 20.48 11.57
C HIS A 371 -2.02 21.58 11.46
N ASP A 372 -1.79 22.67 12.19
CA ASP A 372 -2.64 23.87 12.09
C ASP A 372 -2.53 24.47 10.69
N TYR A 373 -3.68 24.83 10.13
CA TYR A 373 -3.82 25.42 8.81
C TYR A 373 -4.25 26.88 8.91
N GLN A 374 -3.80 27.70 7.96
CA GLN A 374 -4.09 29.13 7.96
C GLN A 374 -5.56 29.39 7.63
N SER A 375 -6.35 29.70 8.66
CA SER A 375 -7.80 29.92 8.55
C SER A 375 -8.19 30.92 7.46
N ARG A 376 -7.36 31.94 7.23
CA ARG A 376 -7.61 32.98 6.21
C ARG A 376 -7.62 32.45 4.78
N LEU A 377 -6.79 31.47 4.44
CA LEU A 377 -6.76 30.87 3.09
C LEU A 377 -8.02 30.05 2.84
N LEU A 378 -8.46 29.31 3.86
CA LEU A 378 -9.71 28.56 3.82
C LEU A 378 -10.92 29.50 3.70
N TRP A 379 -10.95 30.61 4.44
CA TRP A 379 -12.02 31.60 4.32
C TRP A 379 -12.13 32.18 2.92
N GLN A 380 -11.00 32.51 2.29
CA GLN A 380 -10.99 32.97 0.91
C GLN A 380 -11.62 31.94 -0.03
N ARG A 381 -11.25 30.65 0.10
CA ARG A 381 -11.83 29.56 -0.70
C ARG A 381 -13.33 29.40 -0.49
N ASN A 382 -13.81 29.47 0.75
CA ASN A 382 -15.24 29.37 1.08
C ASN A 382 -16.05 30.50 0.43
N MET A 383 -15.48 31.71 0.43
CA MET A 383 -16.09 32.89 -0.19
C MET A 383 -16.13 32.77 -1.71
N GLU A 384 -15.06 32.24 -2.32
CA GLU A 384 -14.98 32.01 -3.76
C GLU A 384 -15.97 30.94 -4.23
N LEU A 385 -16.16 29.85 -3.48
CA LEU A 385 -17.20 28.85 -3.75
C LEU A 385 -18.59 29.51 -3.80
N LEU A 386 -18.95 30.28 -2.77
CA LEU A 386 -20.25 30.97 -2.72
C LEU A 386 -20.41 31.99 -3.84
N ALA A 387 -19.35 32.76 -4.14
CA ALA A 387 -19.36 33.71 -5.24
C ALA A 387 -19.55 33.02 -6.59
N LEU A 388 -18.84 31.90 -6.83
CA LEU A 388 -18.99 31.10 -8.04
C LEU A 388 -20.42 30.59 -8.23
N ILE A 389 -21.06 30.11 -7.16
CA ILE A 389 -22.45 29.65 -7.21
C ILE A 389 -23.38 30.79 -7.61
N VAL A 390 -23.31 31.94 -6.91
CA VAL A 390 -24.20 33.08 -7.15
C VAL A 390 -23.99 33.67 -8.55
N VAL A 391 -22.74 33.83 -8.99
CA VAL A 391 -22.44 34.38 -10.31
C VAL A 391 -22.96 33.47 -11.41
N ASN A 392 -22.72 32.15 -11.31
CA ASN A 392 -23.24 31.20 -12.28
C ASN A 392 -24.76 31.20 -12.34
N TRP A 393 -25.42 31.25 -11.19
CA TRP A 393 -26.88 31.25 -11.13
C TRP A 393 -27.47 32.57 -11.63
N GLY A 394 -26.92 33.70 -11.21
CA GLY A 394 -27.38 35.04 -11.55
C GLY A 394 -27.30 35.35 -13.05
N PHE A 395 -26.26 34.88 -13.74
CA PHE A 395 -26.09 35.06 -15.19
C PHE A 395 -26.55 33.87 -16.03
N GLY A 396 -26.69 32.69 -15.43
CA GLY A 396 -27.04 31.45 -16.12
C GLY A 396 -28.53 31.12 -16.13
N SER A 397 -29.33 31.76 -15.28
CA SER A 397 -30.75 31.44 -15.11
C SER A 397 -31.60 32.70 -14.91
N ASN A 398 -32.12 33.27 -16.00
CA ASN A 398 -33.03 34.43 -15.92
C ASN A 398 -34.30 34.05 -15.13
N GLY A 399 -34.55 34.73 -14.01
CA GLY A 399 -35.85 34.71 -13.33
C GLY A 399 -36.17 33.46 -12.51
N MET A 400 -35.18 32.71 -12.02
CA MET A 400 -35.45 31.54 -11.17
C MET A 400 -35.88 31.95 -9.75
N GLU A 401 -36.95 31.32 -9.28
CA GLU A 401 -37.49 31.49 -7.93
C GLU A 401 -36.45 31.12 -6.87
N GLY A 402 -36.36 31.92 -5.79
CA GLY A 402 -35.44 31.69 -4.67
C GLY A 402 -34.02 32.26 -4.83
N PHE A 403 -33.63 32.79 -6.01
CA PHE A 403 -32.30 33.40 -6.18
C PHE A 403 -32.04 34.55 -5.20
N GLN A 404 -33.03 35.43 -5.00
CA GLN A 404 -32.90 36.58 -4.08
C GLN A 404 -32.66 36.14 -2.62
N ASP A 405 -33.26 35.02 -2.20
CA ASP A 405 -33.03 34.45 -0.88
C ASP A 405 -31.61 33.93 -0.72
N VAL A 406 -31.08 33.25 -1.73
CA VAL A 406 -29.68 32.79 -1.75
C VAL A 406 -28.74 33.97 -1.71
N TRP A 407 -28.98 34.95 -2.58
CA TRP A 407 -28.13 36.13 -2.66
C TRP A 407 -28.05 36.86 -1.33
N ARG A 408 -29.20 37.00 -0.64
CA ARG A 408 -29.26 37.57 0.70
C ARG A 408 -28.41 36.79 1.70
N ARG A 409 -28.53 35.45 1.73
CA ARG A 409 -27.77 34.57 2.66
C ARG A 409 -26.28 34.60 2.37
N VAL A 410 -25.88 34.56 1.11
CA VAL A 410 -24.47 34.65 0.70
C VAL A 410 -23.89 36.01 1.10
N ARG A 411 -24.63 37.10 0.89
CA ARG A 411 -24.21 38.42 1.37
C ARG A 411 -24.03 38.45 2.88
N GLN A 412 -24.94 37.85 3.66
CA GLN A 412 -24.79 37.76 5.12
C GLN A 412 -23.46 37.09 5.51
N VAL A 413 -23.10 35.98 4.86
CA VAL A 413 -21.80 35.32 5.05
C VAL A 413 -20.64 36.25 4.67
N PHE A 414 -20.78 37.00 3.57
CA PHE A 414 -19.75 37.92 3.12
C PHE A 414 -19.49 39.07 4.09
N PHE A 415 -20.45 39.40 4.97
CA PHE A 415 -20.31 40.47 5.98
C PHE A 415 -19.95 39.96 7.39
N LEU A 416 -19.66 38.67 7.57
CA LEU A 416 -19.23 38.13 8.86
C LEU A 416 -17.91 38.77 9.35
N PRO A 417 -17.66 38.85 10.67
CA PRO A 417 -16.46 39.48 11.23
C PRO A 417 -15.14 38.95 10.68
N PHE A 418 -14.99 37.62 10.52
CA PHE A 418 -13.74 37.01 10.01
C PHE A 418 -13.52 37.22 8.51
N THR A 419 -14.58 37.58 7.75
CA THR A 419 -14.46 37.86 6.31
C THR A 419 -14.12 39.32 6.03
N ARG A 420 -14.04 40.17 7.07
CA ARG A 420 -13.65 41.58 6.94
C ARG A 420 -12.27 41.69 6.28
N GLY A 421 -12.24 42.41 5.16
CA GLY A 421 -11.03 42.66 4.39
C GLY A 421 -10.80 41.71 3.20
N PHE A 422 -11.74 40.83 2.89
CA PHE A 422 -11.79 40.17 1.57
C PHE A 422 -12.51 41.06 0.54
N HIS A 423 -12.09 40.96 -0.72
CA HIS A 423 -12.58 41.82 -1.81
C HIS A 423 -13.92 41.36 -2.43
N LEU A 424 -14.61 40.37 -1.85
CA LEU A 424 -15.84 39.79 -2.41
C LEU A 424 -17.13 40.41 -1.84
N GLN A 425 -17.02 41.46 -1.03
CA GLN A 425 -18.16 42.16 -0.40
C GLN A 425 -18.79 43.18 -1.37
N HIS A 426 -19.70 42.74 -2.24
CA HIS A 426 -20.32 43.59 -3.27
C HIS A 426 -21.85 43.59 -3.25
N THR A 427 -22.44 44.64 -3.82
CA THR A 427 -23.90 44.85 -3.87
C THR A 427 -24.54 44.26 -5.12
N THR A 428 -23.81 44.24 -6.24
CA THR A 428 -24.29 43.72 -7.53
C THR A 428 -23.54 42.45 -7.96
N ILE A 429 -24.21 41.60 -8.75
CA ILE A 429 -23.63 40.34 -9.28
C ILE A 429 -22.51 40.65 -10.28
N SER A 430 -22.65 41.73 -11.06
CA SER A 430 -21.63 42.16 -12.03
C SER A 430 -20.33 42.60 -11.34
N GLU A 431 -20.41 43.36 -10.25
CA GLU A 431 -19.23 43.71 -9.44
C GLU A 431 -18.63 42.46 -8.79
N LEU A 432 -19.46 41.56 -8.27
CA LEU A 432 -19.00 40.32 -7.67
C LEU A 432 -18.21 39.47 -8.69
N LEU A 433 -18.67 39.40 -9.93
CA LEU A 433 -17.96 38.71 -11.01
C LEU A 433 -16.57 39.32 -11.25
N GLU A 434 -16.46 40.64 -11.34
CA GLU A 434 -15.16 41.31 -11.54
C GLU A 434 -14.17 40.98 -10.42
N GLN A 435 -14.65 40.98 -9.19
CA GLN A 435 -13.82 40.77 -8.00
C GLN A 435 -13.46 39.30 -7.82
N LEU A 436 -14.36 38.39 -8.19
CA LEU A 436 -14.08 36.97 -8.29
C LEU A 436 -12.96 36.72 -9.30
N ILE A 437 -13.04 37.28 -10.52
CA ILE A 437 -11.97 37.15 -11.51
C ILE A 437 -10.66 37.76 -11.01
N LYS A 438 -10.71 38.93 -10.35
CA LYS A 438 -9.54 39.56 -9.72
C LYS A 438 -8.91 38.67 -8.64
N SER A 439 -9.74 37.98 -7.85
CA SER A 439 -9.27 37.03 -6.84
C SER A 439 -8.48 35.89 -7.47
N TYR A 440 -8.99 35.30 -8.55
CA TYR A 440 -8.29 34.21 -9.26
C TYR A 440 -7.00 34.68 -9.93
N ARG A 441 -6.91 35.93 -10.39
CA ARG A 441 -5.65 36.51 -10.87
C ARG A 441 -4.59 36.58 -9.78
N ALA A 442 -4.96 36.64 -8.50
CA ALA A 442 -4.00 36.63 -7.40
C ALA A 442 -3.20 35.31 -7.30
N TYR A 443 -3.72 34.22 -7.87
CA TYR A 443 -3.09 32.89 -7.92
C TYR A 443 -1.97 32.76 -8.98
N GLU A 444 -1.68 33.80 -9.75
CA GLU A 444 -0.57 33.82 -10.72
C GLU A 444 -0.60 32.65 -11.72
N GLY A 445 -1.81 32.33 -12.21
CA GLY A 445 -2.02 31.29 -13.21
C GLY A 445 -2.04 29.86 -12.67
N LYS A 446 -1.89 29.64 -11.35
CA LYS A 446 -2.08 28.31 -10.75
C LYS A 446 -3.53 27.84 -10.79
N ASP A 447 -4.46 28.79 -10.79
CA ASP A 447 -5.88 28.55 -11.00
C ASP A 447 -6.48 29.73 -11.76
N VAL A 448 -7.38 29.44 -12.69
CA VAL A 448 -7.98 30.43 -13.59
C VAL A 448 -9.44 30.06 -13.84
N ILE A 449 -10.32 31.07 -13.89
CA ILE A 449 -11.71 30.86 -14.25
C ILE A 449 -11.82 30.76 -15.78
N LYS A 450 -12.56 29.75 -16.24
CA LYS A 450 -12.91 29.52 -17.64
C LYS A 450 -14.42 29.55 -17.82
N LEU A 451 -14.87 30.04 -18.97
CA LEU A 451 -16.27 29.95 -19.40
C LEU A 451 -16.44 28.67 -20.23
N ALA A 452 -17.04 27.65 -19.65
CA ALA A 452 -17.36 26.41 -20.33
C ALA A 452 -18.71 26.53 -21.05
N ARG A 453 -18.72 26.47 -22.39
CA ARG A 453 -19.93 26.59 -23.21
C ARG A 453 -20.57 25.23 -23.47
N LYS A 454 -21.87 25.13 -23.18
CA LYS A 454 -22.70 23.95 -23.48
C LYS A 454 -23.35 24.07 -24.85
N THR A 455 -23.77 25.29 -25.22
CA THR A 455 -24.41 25.60 -26.50
C THR A 455 -23.84 26.89 -27.08
N ASN A 456 -24.18 27.17 -28.35
CA ASN A 456 -23.81 28.42 -29.03
C ASN A 456 -24.68 29.62 -28.59
N GLY A 457 -25.50 29.48 -27.55
CA GLY A 457 -26.32 30.55 -27.02
C GLY A 457 -25.49 31.70 -26.44
N ARG A 458 -26.12 32.88 -26.30
CA ARG A 458 -25.51 34.04 -25.63
C ARG A 458 -25.59 33.87 -24.11
N TYR A 459 -24.46 34.01 -23.44
CA TYR A 459 -24.39 34.09 -21.99
C TYR A 459 -24.47 35.55 -21.55
N ALA A 460 -25.24 35.86 -20.49
CA ALA A 460 -25.55 37.24 -20.12
C ALA A 460 -24.30 38.09 -19.81
N ALA A 461 -23.25 37.47 -19.27
CA ALA A 461 -21.98 38.14 -18.95
C ALA A 461 -20.93 38.09 -20.09
N ASP A 462 -21.27 37.66 -21.30
CA ASP A 462 -20.30 37.45 -22.40
C ASP A 462 -19.47 38.70 -22.76
N SER A 463 -20.06 39.88 -22.68
CA SER A 463 -19.34 41.15 -22.94
C SER A 463 -18.35 41.47 -21.82
N GLN A 464 -18.76 41.29 -20.56
CA GLN A 464 -17.95 41.56 -19.37
C GLN A 464 -16.79 40.56 -19.26
N LEU A 465 -17.06 39.27 -19.45
CA LEU A 465 -16.04 38.21 -19.41
C LEU A 465 -14.95 38.39 -20.48
N ARG A 466 -15.33 38.85 -21.69
CA ARG A 466 -14.36 39.20 -22.73
C ARG A 466 -13.46 40.35 -22.32
N LYS A 467 -14.02 41.41 -21.72
CA LYS A 467 -13.22 42.53 -21.16
C LYS A 467 -12.28 42.08 -20.05
N LEU A 468 -12.67 41.06 -19.29
CA LEU A 468 -11.85 40.47 -18.22
C LEU A 468 -10.89 39.37 -18.72
N SER A 469 -10.77 39.16 -20.03
CA SER A 469 -9.89 38.16 -20.63
C SER A 469 -10.14 36.72 -20.15
N VAL A 470 -11.40 36.39 -19.85
CA VAL A 470 -11.78 35.01 -19.47
C VAL A 470 -11.86 34.14 -20.72
N GLN A 471 -11.11 33.03 -20.72
CA GLN A 471 -11.10 32.09 -21.83
C GLN A 471 -12.44 31.35 -21.94
N SER A 472 -13.00 31.31 -23.15
CA SER A 472 -14.18 30.50 -23.48
C SER A 472 -13.74 29.17 -24.10
N VAL A 473 -14.25 28.06 -23.59
CA VAL A 473 -13.92 26.70 -24.05
C VAL A 473 -15.20 25.87 -24.16
N PRO A 474 -15.39 25.02 -25.18
CA PRO A 474 -16.50 24.08 -25.21
C PRO A 474 -16.45 23.13 -24.01
N LEU A 475 -17.57 22.92 -23.31
CA LEU A 475 -17.63 22.01 -22.17
C LEU A 475 -17.22 20.59 -22.58
N ALA A 476 -17.58 20.15 -23.79
CA ALA A 476 -17.20 18.84 -24.32
C ALA A 476 -15.67 18.63 -24.34
N GLU A 477 -14.88 19.65 -24.65
CA GLU A 477 -13.40 19.57 -24.65
C GLU A 477 -12.84 19.42 -23.23
N LEU A 478 -13.50 20.01 -22.23
CA LEU A 478 -13.13 19.89 -20.82
C LEU A 478 -13.49 18.52 -20.22
N LEU A 479 -14.37 17.77 -20.89
CA LEU A 479 -14.81 16.45 -20.46
C LEU A 479 -14.02 15.31 -21.08
N ILE A 480 -13.12 15.60 -22.03
CA ILE A 480 -12.21 14.60 -22.55
C ILE A 480 -11.34 14.14 -21.38
N PRO A 481 -11.35 12.84 -21.01
CA PRO A 481 -10.53 12.36 -19.91
C PRO A 481 -9.07 12.58 -20.26
N THR A 482 -8.45 13.65 -19.75
CA THR A 482 -7.00 13.75 -19.70
C THR A 482 -6.52 12.56 -18.87
N ALA A 483 -5.72 11.71 -19.51
CA ALA A 483 -5.42 10.35 -19.07
C ALA A 483 -5.24 10.19 -17.54
N SER A 484 -5.92 9.16 -17.02
CA SER A 484 -5.57 8.46 -15.77
C SER A 484 -6.07 9.00 -14.42
N THR A 485 -7.24 9.63 -14.35
CA THR A 485 -7.96 9.74 -13.06
C THR A 485 -8.90 8.56 -12.84
N SER A 486 -8.66 7.74 -11.82
CA SER A 486 -9.48 6.56 -11.47
C SER A 486 -10.80 6.88 -10.77
N TYR A 487 -11.33 8.08 -10.98
CA TYR A 487 -12.56 8.55 -10.33
C TYR A 487 -13.78 7.86 -10.93
N GLY A 488 -14.13 6.68 -10.41
CA GLY A 488 -15.42 6.04 -10.65
C GLY A 488 -16.31 6.15 -9.41
N PRO A 489 -17.63 6.40 -9.55
CA PRO A 489 -18.55 6.24 -8.44
C PRO A 489 -18.46 4.80 -7.94
N SER A 490 -18.60 4.63 -6.63
CA SER A 490 -19.12 3.37 -6.11
C SER A 490 -20.48 3.18 -6.79
N GLN A 491 -20.55 2.28 -7.78
CA GLN A 491 -21.83 1.72 -8.14
C GLN A 491 -22.40 1.21 -6.82
N ALA A 492 -23.52 1.81 -6.40
CA ALA A 492 -24.36 1.22 -5.39
C ALA A 492 -24.48 -0.24 -5.79
N VAL A 493 -23.96 -1.10 -4.93
CA VAL A 493 -24.02 -2.54 -5.07
C VAL A 493 -25.44 -2.86 -5.53
N SER A 494 -25.60 -3.17 -6.82
CA SER A 494 -26.77 -3.91 -7.23
C SER A 494 -26.66 -5.19 -6.42
N SER A 495 -27.70 -5.50 -5.65
CA SER A 495 -27.77 -6.69 -4.81
C SER A 495 -27.31 -7.95 -5.56
N ASN A 496 -27.47 -7.95 -6.89
CA ASN A 496 -27.15 -9.06 -7.79
C ASN A 496 -25.64 -9.15 -8.14
N GLU A 497 -24.89 -8.04 -8.22
CA GLU A 497 -23.44 -8.10 -8.47
C GLU A 497 -22.64 -8.53 -7.24
N THR A 498 -23.10 -8.20 -6.03
CA THR A 498 -22.54 -8.75 -4.79
C THR A 498 -22.66 -10.26 -4.74
N GLU A 499 -23.74 -10.83 -5.28
CA GLU A 499 -23.97 -12.26 -5.23
C GLU A 499 -23.13 -13.01 -6.26
N ALA A 500 -22.94 -12.44 -7.45
CA ALA A 500 -22.03 -12.99 -8.46
C ALA A 500 -20.54 -12.86 -8.05
N GLN A 501 -20.12 -11.71 -7.50
CA GLN A 501 -18.75 -11.52 -7.00
C GLN A 501 -18.48 -12.30 -5.70
N ARG A 502 -19.43 -12.36 -4.76
CA ARG A 502 -19.34 -13.27 -3.61
C ARG A 502 -19.32 -14.71 -4.07
N SER A 503 -20.13 -15.11 -5.04
CA SER A 503 -20.11 -16.47 -5.59
C SER A 503 -18.76 -16.81 -6.22
N HIS A 504 -18.13 -15.87 -6.93
CA HIS A 504 -16.78 -16.07 -7.46
C HIS A 504 -15.71 -16.14 -6.36
N GLN A 505 -15.80 -15.31 -5.33
CA GLN A 505 -14.88 -15.34 -4.19
C GLN A 505 -15.08 -16.58 -3.31
N ILE A 506 -16.32 -17.02 -3.11
CA ILE A 506 -16.69 -18.25 -2.41
C ILE A 506 -16.23 -19.45 -3.22
N ARG A 507 -16.47 -19.52 -4.53
CA ARG A 507 -15.93 -20.59 -5.39
C ARG A 507 -14.40 -20.61 -5.41
N ALA A 508 -13.75 -19.45 -5.40
CA ALA A 508 -12.30 -19.37 -5.32
C ALA A 508 -11.79 -19.87 -3.95
N ALA A 509 -12.45 -19.46 -2.86
CA ALA A 509 -12.14 -19.92 -1.51
C ALA A 509 -12.39 -21.43 -1.35
N GLU A 510 -13.47 -21.96 -1.91
CA GLU A 510 -13.80 -23.39 -1.95
C GLU A 510 -12.76 -24.17 -2.77
N LYS A 511 -12.34 -23.68 -3.94
CA LYS A 511 -11.28 -24.31 -4.72
C LYS A 511 -9.95 -24.29 -3.99
N ILE A 512 -9.61 -23.20 -3.31
CA ILE A 512 -8.40 -23.09 -2.48
C ILE A 512 -8.50 -24.04 -1.28
N GLN A 513 -9.66 -24.12 -0.62
CA GLN A 513 -9.89 -25.04 0.49
C GLN A 513 -9.88 -26.50 0.04
N GLN A 514 -10.46 -26.85 -1.10
CA GLN A 514 -10.40 -28.20 -1.67
C GLN A 514 -8.97 -28.56 -2.07
N PHE A 515 -8.24 -27.62 -2.69
CA PHE A 515 -6.81 -27.78 -2.98
C PHE A 515 -6.02 -28.05 -1.70
N TRP A 516 -6.17 -27.24 -0.66
CA TRP A 516 -5.44 -27.46 0.60
C TRP A 516 -5.95 -28.68 1.35
N ARG A 517 -7.24 -29.00 1.39
CA ARG A 517 -7.75 -30.23 2.03
C ARG A 517 -7.24 -31.50 1.34
N SER A 518 -7.02 -31.48 0.03
CA SER A 518 -6.43 -32.59 -0.71
C SER A 518 -4.90 -32.66 -0.57
N HIS A 519 -4.21 -31.53 -0.60
CA HIS A 519 -2.74 -31.49 -0.65
C HIS A 519 -2.07 -31.38 0.73
N TYR A 520 -2.76 -30.82 1.73
CA TYR A 520 -2.21 -30.63 3.07
C TYR A 520 -1.94 -31.95 3.80
N PRO A 521 -2.82 -32.97 3.77
CA PRO A 521 -2.51 -34.28 4.35
C PRO A 521 -1.29 -34.93 3.69
N ALA A 522 -1.17 -34.83 2.35
CA ALA A 522 -0.01 -35.34 1.62
C ALA A 522 1.28 -34.58 1.98
N LEU A 523 1.20 -33.26 2.18
CA LEU A 523 2.33 -32.45 2.65
C LEU A 523 2.73 -32.77 4.09
N LEU A 524 1.77 -32.99 4.99
CA LEU A 524 2.04 -33.42 6.36
C LEU A 524 2.62 -34.84 6.39
N ALA A 525 2.06 -35.78 5.65
CA ALA A 525 2.59 -37.13 5.51
C ALA A 525 4.02 -37.11 4.93
N LYS A 526 4.27 -36.24 3.95
CA LYS A 526 5.61 -36.03 3.40
C LYS A 526 6.57 -35.45 4.44
N ARG A 527 6.16 -34.45 5.22
CA ARG A 527 7.00 -33.89 6.30
C ARG A 527 7.30 -34.93 7.38
N ALA A 528 6.28 -35.66 7.83
CA ALA A 528 6.43 -36.74 8.80
C ALA A 528 7.36 -37.84 8.28
N PHE A 529 7.22 -38.23 7.00
CA PHE A 529 8.14 -39.16 6.35
C PHE A 529 9.58 -38.64 6.36
N LEU A 530 9.81 -37.37 5.99
CA LEU A 530 11.14 -36.75 5.95
C LEU A 530 11.82 -36.64 7.33
N GLU A 531 11.07 -36.75 8.42
CA GLU A 531 11.59 -36.79 9.79
C GLU A 531 12.04 -38.21 10.22
N THR A 532 11.59 -39.26 9.52
CA THR A 532 12.04 -40.64 9.78
C THR A 532 13.51 -40.88 9.35
N SER A 533 14.14 -41.96 9.83
CA SER A 533 15.46 -42.38 9.33
C SER A 533 15.43 -42.59 7.81
N MET A 534 14.45 -43.38 7.34
CA MET A 534 14.23 -43.68 5.94
C MET A 534 14.02 -42.43 5.07
N GLY A 535 13.28 -41.44 5.56
CA GLY A 535 13.08 -40.18 4.85
C GLY A 535 14.32 -39.29 4.77
N ARG A 536 15.17 -39.30 5.80
CA ARG A 536 16.48 -38.61 5.78
C ARG A 536 17.44 -39.30 4.80
N THR A 537 17.48 -40.63 4.81
CA THR A 537 18.25 -41.45 3.85
C THR A 537 17.77 -41.22 2.42
N TYR A 538 16.45 -41.19 2.20
CA TYR A 538 15.84 -40.85 0.91
C TYR A 538 16.27 -39.47 0.40
N MET A 539 16.25 -38.44 1.26
CA MET A 539 16.67 -37.09 0.87
C MET A 539 18.15 -37.02 0.52
N HIS A 540 18.98 -37.73 1.27
CA HIS A 540 20.42 -37.77 1.03
C HIS A 540 20.73 -38.39 -0.35
N VAL A 541 20.13 -39.54 -0.67
CA VAL A 541 20.26 -40.19 -1.98
C VAL A 541 19.68 -39.33 -3.10
N LEU A 542 18.56 -38.63 -2.85
CA LEU A 542 17.95 -37.71 -3.81
C LEU A 542 18.86 -36.52 -4.13
N GLU A 543 19.56 -35.96 -3.14
CA GLU A 543 20.53 -34.89 -3.36
C GLU A 543 21.72 -35.36 -4.18
N ILE A 544 22.25 -36.55 -3.89
CA ILE A 544 23.32 -37.18 -4.68
C ILE A 544 22.89 -37.34 -6.14
N CYS A 545 21.67 -37.84 -6.37
CA CYS A 545 21.09 -37.97 -7.71
C CYS A 545 20.94 -36.62 -8.43
N LYS A 546 20.57 -35.56 -7.72
CA LYS A 546 20.40 -34.21 -8.29
C LYS A 546 21.75 -33.57 -8.63
N ARG A 547 22.73 -33.64 -7.73
CA ARG A 547 24.07 -33.07 -7.92
C ARG A 547 24.77 -33.69 -9.13
N ASN A 548 24.54 -34.97 -9.37
CA ASN A 548 25.19 -35.73 -10.44
C ASN A 548 24.31 -35.96 -11.68
N ASN A 549 23.16 -35.26 -11.80
CA ASN A 549 22.23 -35.36 -12.94
C ASN A 549 21.83 -36.80 -13.30
N ALA A 550 21.63 -37.67 -12.31
CA ALA A 550 21.24 -39.07 -12.51
C ALA A 550 20.02 -39.20 -13.42
N SER A 551 19.99 -40.22 -14.28
CA SER A 551 18.86 -40.46 -15.18
C SER A 551 17.57 -40.80 -14.42
N THR A 552 16.41 -40.71 -15.07
CA THR A 552 15.12 -41.06 -14.44
C THR A 552 15.09 -42.53 -13.97
N ILE A 553 15.74 -43.42 -14.73
CA ILE A 553 15.84 -44.85 -14.42
C ILE A 553 16.76 -45.06 -13.21
N MET A 554 17.94 -44.42 -13.19
CA MET A 554 18.87 -44.50 -12.08
C MET A 554 18.28 -43.89 -10.80
N ARG A 555 17.53 -42.78 -10.90
CA ARG A 555 16.81 -42.20 -9.74
C ARG A 555 15.79 -43.18 -9.16
N HIS A 556 15.01 -43.86 -10.00
CA HIS A 556 14.05 -44.86 -9.51
C HIS A 556 14.77 -46.01 -8.80
N LEU A 557 15.86 -46.49 -9.39
CA LEU A 557 16.65 -47.59 -8.83
C LEU A 557 17.25 -47.23 -7.46
N LEU A 558 17.90 -46.06 -7.37
CA LEU A 558 18.58 -45.62 -6.16
C LEU A 558 17.60 -45.23 -5.05
N LEU A 559 16.51 -44.55 -5.39
CA LEU A 559 15.51 -44.13 -4.41
C LEU A 559 14.63 -45.29 -3.90
N GLY A 560 14.52 -46.38 -4.67
CA GLY A 560 13.87 -47.62 -4.24
C GLY A 560 14.82 -48.50 -3.43
N ASN A 561 15.89 -48.99 -4.07
CA ASN A 561 16.67 -50.10 -3.52
C ASN A 561 17.79 -49.63 -2.58
N ALA A 562 18.49 -48.53 -2.89
CA ALA A 562 19.62 -48.11 -2.05
C ALA A 562 19.15 -47.58 -0.69
N VAL A 563 18.00 -46.90 -0.65
CA VAL A 563 17.42 -46.39 0.60
C VAL A 563 17.05 -47.54 1.54
N GLU A 564 16.39 -48.59 1.03
CA GLU A 564 16.01 -49.76 1.82
C GLU A 564 17.23 -50.54 2.33
N LEU A 565 18.24 -50.73 1.47
CA LEU A 565 19.46 -51.43 1.86
C LEU A 565 20.24 -50.66 2.93
N LEU A 566 20.35 -49.34 2.84
CA LEU A 566 21.03 -48.51 3.84
C LEU A 566 20.32 -48.54 5.20
N GLU A 567 18.98 -48.52 5.22
CA GLU A 567 18.21 -48.68 6.47
C GLU A 567 18.39 -50.08 7.06
N ASN A 568 18.40 -51.13 6.24
CA ASN A 568 18.63 -52.51 6.70
C ASN A 568 20.03 -52.69 7.29
N ILE A 569 21.06 -52.14 6.63
CA ILE A 569 22.44 -52.15 7.15
C ILE A 569 22.50 -51.45 8.51
N HIS A 570 21.87 -50.27 8.63
CA HIS A 570 21.86 -49.51 9.89
C HIS A 570 21.14 -50.26 11.02
N SER A 571 19.97 -50.82 10.75
CA SER A 571 19.19 -51.62 11.70
C SER A 571 19.95 -52.86 12.19
N MET A 572 20.58 -53.60 11.26
CA MET A 572 21.35 -54.79 11.58
C MET A 572 22.64 -54.46 12.34
N SER A 573 23.29 -53.34 12.02
CA SER A 573 24.46 -52.85 12.76
C SER A 573 24.10 -52.47 14.19
N SER A 574 22.98 -51.77 14.41
CA SER A 574 22.47 -51.46 15.75
C SER A 574 22.17 -52.74 16.54
N THR A 575 21.53 -53.72 15.91
CA THR A 575 21.22 -55.01 16.54
C THR A 575 22.49 -55.78 16.90
N ALA A 576 23.50 -55.77 16.04
CA ALA A 576 24.79 -56.43 16.31
C ALA A 576 25.50 -55.78 17.51
N SER A 577 25.54 -54.44 17.56
CA SER A 577 26.13 -53.72 18.70
C SER A 577 25.36 -53.94 20.00
N GLU A 578 24.02 -54.06 19.96
CA GLU A 578 23.22 -54.44 21.13
C GLU A 578 23.55 -55.85 21.61
N LEU A 579 23.64 -56.82 20.70
CA LEU A 579 24.03 -58.20 21.02
C LEU A 579 25.46 -58.25 21.59
N GLN A 580 26.38 -57.45 21.06
CA GLN A 580 27.74 -57.31 21.57
C GLN A 580 27.75 -56.79 23.01
N GLN A 581 27.03 -55.70 23.26
CA GLN A 581 26.94 -55.08 24.58
C GLN A 581 26.29 -56.03 25.59
N ARG A 582 25.27 -56.76 25.16
CA ARG A 582 24.56 -57.75 25.98
C ARG A 582 25.45 -58.96 26.28
N ALA A 583 26.24 -59.45 25.32
CA ALA A 583 27.23 -60.49 25.54
C ALA A 583 28.31 -60.05 26.55
N VAL A 584 28.82 -58.82 26.44
CA VAL A 584 29.78 -58.23 27.41
C VAL A 584 29.19 -58.14 28.82
N ASN A 585 27.90 -57.85 28.93
CA ASN A 585 27.22 -57.79 30.23
C ASN A 585 27.02 -59.19 30.84
N LEU A 586 26.75 -60.22 30.03
CA LEU A 586 26.59 -61.60 30.49
C LEU A 586 27.88 -62.20 31.08
N VAL A 587 29.06 -61.80 30.58
CA VAL A 587 30.35 -62.20 31.18
C VAL A 587 30.45 -61.79 32.65
N LYS A 588 29.78 -60.70 33.06
CA LYS A 588 29.81 -60.21 34.45
C LYS A 588 28.92 -61.00 35.40
N SER A 589 27.95 -61.76 34.88
CA SER A 589 26.92 -62.43 35.69
C SER A 589 26.97 -63.96 35.64
N LEU A 590 27.78 -64.56 34.76
CA LEU A 590 27.85 -66.02 34.58
C LEU A 590 29.08 -66.65 35.26
N PRO A 591 28.99 -67.92 35.70
CA PRO A 591 30.14 -68.68 36.17
C PRO A 591 31.14 -69.01 35.05
N GLN A 592 32.40 -69.21 35.44
CA GLN A 592 33.55 -69.25 34.52
C GLN A 592 33.52 -70.42 33.53
N ASP A 593 32.80 -71.50 33.84
CA ASP A 593 32.57 -72.66 32.97
C ASP A 593 31.65 -72.37 31.77
N LYS A 594 31.02 -71.18 31.73
CA LYS A 594 30.16 -70.73 30.62
C LYS A 594 30.81 -69.67 29.73
N PHE A 595 32.03 -69.22 30.04
CA PHE A 595 32.71 -68.16 29.28
C PHE A 595 33.01 -68.57 27.83
N GLU A 596 33.32 -69.84 27.58
CA GLU A 596 33.56 -70.35 26.22
C GLU A 596 32.35 -70.15 25.29
N LEU A 597 31.13 -70.29 25.82
CA LEU A 597 29.89 -70.08 25.06
C LEU A 597 29.65 -68.59 24.75
N VAL A 598 30.04 -67.70 25.68
CA VAL A 598 29.93 -66.25 25.49
C VAL A 598 31.00 -65.73 24.51
N ASP A 599 32.20 -66.31 24.54
CA ASP A 599 33.25 -66.01 23.57
C ASP A 599 32.86 -66.48 22.15
N GLU A 600 32.21 -67.64 22.01
CA GLU A 600 31.66 -68.09 20.72
C GLU A 600 30.61 -67.10 20.18
N VAL A 601 29.69 -66.63 21.04
CA VAL A 601 28.69 -65.59 20.70
C VAL A 601 29.39 -64.30 20.26
N ARG A 602 30.40 -63.85 20.99
CA ARG A 602 31.13 -62.60 20.71
C ARG A 602 31.89 -62.67 19.38
N LEU A 603 32.57 -63.79 19.09
CA LEU A 603 33.25 -64.00 17.81
C LEU A 603 32.28 -63.97 16.63
N ARG A 604 31.07 -64.51 16.79
CA ARG A 604 30.03 -64.46 15.75
C ARG A 604 29.46 -63.06 15.56
N VAL A 605 29.30 -62.28 16.63
CA VAL A 605 28.88 -60.87 16.53
C VAL A 605 29.95 -60.04 15.80
N ILE A 606 31.24 -60.26 16.08
CA ILE A 606 32.33 -59.57 15.37
C ILE A 606 32.32 -59.91 13.88
N ALA A 607 32.14 -61.18 13.51
CA ALA A 607 32.04 -61.59 12.10
C ALA A 607 30.82 -60.96 11.38
N ILE A 608 29.71 -60.76 12.11
CA ILE A 608 28.53 -60.04 11.62
C ILE A 608 28.86 -58.56 11.40
N GLU A 609 29.53 -57.89 12.34
CA GLU A 609 29.93 -56.48 12.23
C GLU A 609 30.93 -56.25 11.07
N GLU A 610 31.91 -57.14 10.89
CA GLU A 610 32.84 -57.10 9.76
C GLU A 610 32.12 -57.25 8.42
N SER A 611 31.18 -58.19 8.33
CA SER A 611 30.37 -58.41 7.13
C SER A 611 29.48 -57.20 6.80
N LEU A 612 28.88 -56.58 7.82
CA LEU A 612 28.10 -55.34 7.67
C LEU A 612 28.97 -54.15 7.27
N GLY A 613 30.20 -54.06 7.77
CA GLY A 613 31.17 -53.02 7.39
C GLY A 613 31.55 -53.08 5.92
N ILE A 614 31.81 -54.27 5.39
CA ILE A 614 32.11 -54.50 3.96
C ILE A 614 30.91 -54.11 3.08
N VAL A 615 29.70 -54.47 3.52
CA VAL A 615 28.47 -54.13 2.81
C VAL A 615 28.19 -52.63 2.85
N ALA A 616 28.41 -51.96 3.98
CA ALA A 616 28.24 -50.51 4.14
C ALA A 616 29.18 -49.72 3.22
N GLN A 617 30.44 -50.17 3.05
CA GLN A 617 31.37 -49.57 2.09
C GLN A 617 30.91 -49.73 0.64
N THR A 618 30.28 -50.86 0.32
CA THR A 618 29.79 -51.17 -1.04
C THR A 618 28.59 -50.30 -1.44
N VAL A 619 27.78 -49.86 -0.47
CA VAL A 619 26.63 -48.94 -0.67
C VAL A 619 26.93 -47.52 -0.15
N SER A 620 28.22 -47.19 0.02
CA SER A 620 28.64 -45.88 0.51
C SER A 620 28.27 -44.76 -0.45
N THR A 621 28.18 -43.54 0.08
CA THR A 621 27.88 -42.33 -0.68
C THR A 621 28.86 -42.10 -1.83
N GLU A 622 30.14 -42.37 -1.61
CA GLU A 622 31.21 -42.29 -2.61
C GLU A 622 30.98 -43.30 -3.74
N ARG A 623 30.63 -44.54 -3.40
CA ARG A 623 30.38 -45.59 -4.40
C ARG A 623 29.09 -45.36 -5.19
N LEU A 624 28.05 -44.82 -4.56
CA LEU A 624 26.81 -44.41 -5.23
C LEU A 624 27.07 -43.26 -6.21
N GLU A 625 27.93 -42.30 -5.87
CA GLU A 625 28.34 -41.24 -6.79
C GLU A 625 29.14 -41.77 -7.98
N GLU A 626 30.05 -42.72 -7.77
CA GLU A 626 30.81 -43.36 -8.84
C GLU A 626 29.87 -44.09 -9.83
N LEU A 627 28.86 -44.79 -9.32
CA LEU A 627 27.86 -45.48 -10.15
C LEU A 627 27.04 -44.50 -11.00
N ILE A 628 26.72 -43.32 -10.48
CA ILE A 628 26.00 -42.28 -11.24
C ILE A 628 26.93 -41.58 -12.25
N LYS A 629 28.17 -41.27 -11.87
CA LYS A 629 29.16 -40.63 -12.76
C LYS A 629 29.55 -41.55 -13.92
N ALA A 630 29.62 -42.87 -13.69
CA ALA A 630 29.86 -43.87 -14.73
C ALA A 630 28.72 -43.93 -15.76
N GLU A 631 27.47 -43.65 -15.36
CA GLU A 631 26.31 -43.58 -16.26
C GLU A 631 26.39 -42.40 -17.24
N GLY A 632 26.93 -41.25 -16.79
CA GLY A 632 27.04 -40.02 -17.60
C GLY A 632 28.07 -40.06 -18.74
N GLY A 633 28.94 -41.09 -18.77
CA GLY A 633 30.09 -41.22 -19.67
C GLY A 633 29.85 -41.84 -21.06
N GLY A 634 28.65 -42.36 -21.36
CA GLY A 634 28.26 -42.75 -22.71
C GLY A 634 28.07 -44.26 -22.99
N ARG A 635 27.09 -44.52 -23.89
CA ARG A 635 26.46 -45.79 -24.33
C ARG A 635 25.53 -46.45 -23.30
N GLY A 636 24.25 -46.09 -23.43
CA GLY A 636 23.14 -46.56 -22.59
C GLY A 636 22.91 -48.07 -22.66
N GLY A 637 22.50 -48.62 -21.52
CA GLY A 637 22.03 -50.00 -21.38
C GLY A 637 22.57 -50.70 -20.12
N GLY A 638 23.90 -50.78 -19.96
CA GLY A 638 24.52 -51.72 -19.02
C GLY A 638 24.67 -51.26 -17.55
N TYR A 639 24.70 -49.97 -17.27
CA TYR A 639 25.05 -49.48 -15.91
C TYR A 639 23.91 -49.60 -14.89
N GLY A 640 22.65 -49.65 -15.34
CA GLY A 640 21.51 -49.98 -14.48
C GLY A 640 21.52 -51.45 -14.03
N GLU A 641 21.98 -52.35 -14.90
CA GLU A 641 22.15 -53.79 -14.59
C GLU A 641 23.28 -54.01 -13.60
N GLU A 642 24.36 -53.22 -13.71
CA GLU A 642 25.49 -53.25 -12.77
C GLU A 642 25.07 -52.78 -11.37
N ALA A 643 24.35 -51.66 -11.26
CA ALA A 643 23.81 -51.21 -9.98
C ALA A 643 22.83 -52.22 -9.38
N GLN A 644 21.96 -52.85 -10.20
CA GLN A 644 21.10 -53.95 -9.76
C GLN A 644 21.86 -55.19 -9.31
N ARG A 645 22.98 -55.52 -9.96
CA ARG A 645 23.85 -56.64 -9.58
C ARG A 645 24.51 -56.37 -8.23
N VAL A 646 25.03 -55.16 -8.02
CA VAL A 646 25.60 -54.72 -6.74
C VAL A 646 24.55 -54.80 -5.64
N PHE A 647 23.34 -54.28 -5.86
CA PHE A 647 22.26 -54.33 -4.86
C PHE A 647 21.80 -55.76 -4.54
N ARG A 648 21.65 -56.65 -5.52
CA ARG A 648 21.32 -58.07 -5.28
C ARG A 648 22.40 -58.79 -4.50
N ASN A 649 23.68 -58.50 -4.76
CA ASN A 649 24.78 -59.09 -4.01
C ASN A 649 24.77 -58.63 -2.56
N VAL A 650 24.51 -57.33 -2.33
CA VAL A 650 24.36 -56.77 -0.99
C VAL A 650 23.19 -57.40 -0.25
N GLU A 651 22.03 -57.53 -0.89
CA GLU A 651 20.83 -58.16 -0.33
C GLU A 651 21.08 -59.63 0.06
N ASN A 652 21.79 -60.39 -0.77
CA ASN A 652 22.18 -61.77 -0.46
C ASN A 652 23.09 -61.87 0.77
N VAL A 653 24.00 -60.92 0.96
CA VAL A 653 24.85 -60.87 2.15
C VAL A 653 24.03 -60.50 3.37
N LEU A 654 23.14 -59.50 3.28
CA LEU A 654 22.26 -59.10 4.39
C LEU A 654 21.34 -60.25 4.83
N ASN A 655 20.80 -61.04 3.90
CA ASN A 655 19.98 -62.20 4.24
C ASN A 655 20.76 -63.27 5.02
N ARG A 656 22.03 -63.50 4.69
CA ARG A 656 22.91 -64.41 5.45
C ARG A 656 23.20 -63.86 6.84
N VAL A 657 23.58 -62.59 6.93
CA VAL A 657 23.85 -61.91 8.20
C VAL A 657 22.60 -61.91 9.10
N GLY A 658 21.40 -61.74 8.54
CA GLY A 658 20.14 -61.81 9.28
C GLY A 658 19.86 -63.20 9.87
N GLY A 659 20.19 -64.26 9.12
CA GLY A 659 20.16 -65.64 9.61
C GLY A 659 21.12 -65.86 10.77
N ASP A 660 22.35 -65.36 10.65
CA ASP A 660 23.37 -65.48 11.70
C ASP A 660 23.01 -64.67 12.95
N THR A 661 22.49 -63.46 12.78
CA THR A 661 21.99 -62.61 13.88
C THR A 661 20.87 -63.31 14.66
N SER A 662 19.95 -63.98 13.97
CA SER A 662 18.86 -64.74 14.59
C SER A 662 19.35 -66.00 15.30
N LYS A 663 20.46 -66.58 14.85
CA LYS A 663 21.12 -67.73 15.49
C LYS A 663 21.84 -67.29 16.77
N VAL A 664 22.57 -66.17 16.71
CA VAL A 664 23.23 -65.53 17.86
C VAL A 664 22.22 -65.15 18.94
N ARG A 665 21.08 -64.54 18.56
CA ARG A 665 20.01 -64.20 19.51
C ARG A 665 19.49 -65.42 20.27
N ARG A 666 19.21 -66.52 19.57
CA ARG A 666 18.77 -67.78 20.20
C ARG A 666 19.83 -68.41 21.10
N MET A 667 21.11 -68.29 20.74
CA MET A 667 22.22 -68.73 21.59
C MET A 667 22.28 -67.91 22.88
N MET A 668 22.11 -66.58 22.79
CA MET A 668 22.09 -65.70 23.96
C MET A 668 20.89 -65.99 24.87
N GLU A 669 19.70 -66.17 24.30
CA GLU A 669 18.48 -66.54 25.06
C GLU A 669 18.64 -67.90 25.76
N ALA A 670 19.30 -68.88 25.12
CA ALA A 670 19.59 -70.17 25.72
C ALA A 670 20.65 -70.09 26.84
N ILE A 671 21.65 -69.21 26.71
CA ILE A 671 22.65 -68.94 27.75
C ILE A 671 21.98 -68.25 28.96
N GLU A 672 21.11 -67.28 28.70
CA GLU A 672 20.35 -66.55 29.73
C GLU A 672 19.31 -67.43 30.45
N GLY A 673 18.70 -68.39 29.76
CA GLY A 673 17.74 -69.33 30.37
C GLY A 673 18.39 -70.49 31.13
N ALA A 674 19.72 -70.68 31.00
CA ALA A 674 20.48 -71.75 31.64
C ALA A 674 21.33 -71.31 32.84
N GLY A 675 21.42 -69.99 33.08
CA GLY A 675 22.03 -69.38 34.27
C GLY A 675 20.96 -68.87 35.22
#